data_AF-A0AAV9I7T6-F1
#
_entry.id   AF-A0AAV9I7T6-F1
#
_cell.length_a   1.000
_cell.length_b   1.000
_cell.length_c   1.000
_cell.angle_alpha   90.00
_cell.angle_beta   90.00
_cell.angle_gamma   90.00
#
_symmetry.space_group_name_H-M   'P 1'
#
loop_
_entity.id
_entity.type
_entity.pdbx_description
1 polymer ?
#
loop_
_entity_poly.entity_id
_entity_poly.type
_entity_poly.pdbx_seq_one_letter_code
_entity_poly.pdbx_strand_id
1 'polypeptide(L)'
;MKNRLLFFCKAPQPGYAKSRLAPFLGESTAAELSGALTEYVLEQLLEHFCATNEEIDFVVCYTGEEQVSYWHNWLLPIFTHYFGKATVDDGDHFSFGRSFHLFFEEQSNGPLGDRLWRSFRNSFKVGAKKVVVVGTDIPDLDGFLVKTAFNSLETCDIVVGPSLDGGYYLLGMRTFCEEVFKDIPWSTCKVLNTTRNQAAVGGHKMDILPALEDIDEVENLFILERLAATTDKGKRWIKFLDKWFLEDRHTFPSCSFTLEEIGNKKEIDETLLAALNPRWVGEHNDNRNHSKKETDSRLANRCPASVDTISVYVSVVKPQLVGKLLRILGRLLPLGKELSHVKRVKRENGRSHLDQDGKRHRSEPHITVLLGSKEEFESLDSSVLHSLNEFELEPFIMSIPSRAATTREEYVSLCITWPVLYQPPPPPRQLPSNGEMLSILRYMSICFDVAWRHEKNSSFLGICAMMVRPSNEEIIAISCDTSCRAHMSCPREKEKCENCQPFRHAVMNCIESASRKVGSYKRRHSLHYKALSDCSSSFCDEAESFVTADSDLHSLESETDTEGNEKPLFPEDAYMCTGMDVYTTREPCLMCCMALVHARVKRVIFVSPNKCFGGLGGGPKGIQLHKLGALNHHFDVLHLEGFEKIWKPSVSTDNIKISPE
;
A
#
# COMPACT_ATOMS: atom_id res chain seq x y z
N MET A 1 31.94 31.03 -23.46
CA MET A 1 30.55 30.57 -23.25
C MET A 1 30.59 29.08 -22.98
N LYS A 2 30.29 28.68 -21.73
CA LYS A 2 30.33 27.30 -21.25
C LYS A 2 28.90 26.72 -21.19
N ASN A 3 28.80 25.40 -21.05
CA ASN A 3 27.54 24.75 -20.70
C ASN A 3 27.26 24.97 -19.21
N ARG A 4 25.98 24.99 -18.82
CA ARG A 4 25.56 25.12 -17.43
C ARG A 4 24.77 23.89 -16.98
N LEU A 5 25.15 23.32 -15.83
CA LEU A 5 24.39 22.30 -15.12
C LEU A 5 23.82 22.89 -13.83
N LEU A 6 22.49 22.90 -13.74
CA LEU A 6 21.74 23.44 -12.62
C LEU A 6 21.26 22.30 -11.72
N PHE A 7 21.56 22.39 -10.43
CA PHE A 7 21.03 21.51 -9.39
C PHE A 7 19.88 22.21 -8.70
N PHE A 8 18.66 21.68 -8.82
CA PHE A 8 17.51 22.25 -8.12
C PHE A 8 17.38 21.61 -6.73
N CYS A 9 17.89 22.33 -5.73
CA CYS A 9 17.99 21.84 -4.36
C CYS A 9 16.91 22.44 -3.46
N LYS A 10 16.38 21.64 -2.54
CA LYS A 10 15.52 22.07 -1.43
C LYS A 10 16.22 21.82 -0.10
N ALA A 11 16.18 22.76 0.84
CA ALA A 11 16.84 22.61 2.13
C ALA A 11 16.37 21.33 2.86
N PRO A 12 17.27 20.46 3.35
CA PRO A 12 16.91 19.24 4.07
C PRO A 12 16.51 19.55 5.52
N GLN A 13 15.35 20.20 5.69
CA GLN A 13 14.81 20.58 7.00
C GLN A 13 13.63 19.68 7.40
N PRO A 14 13.52 19.27 8.67
CA PRO A 14 12.36 18.53 9.19
C PRO A 14 11.04 19.27 8.91
N GLY A 15 10.03 18.56 8.43
CA GLY A 15 8.72 19.13 8.06
C GLY A 15 8.71 19.90 6.73
N TYR A 16 9.87 20.25 6.16
CA TYR A 16 9.99 20.94 4.87
C TYR A 16 10.36 20.00 3.72
N ALA A 17 11.31 19.09 3.92
CA ALA A 17 11.76 18.12 2.93
C ALA A 17 11.04 16.76 3.08
N LYS A 18 10.82 16.08 1.95
CA LYS A 18 10.25 14.72 1.86
C LYS A 18 9.03 14.50 2.78
N SER A 19 8.06 15.42 2.71
CA SER A 19 6.86 15.42 3.56
C SER A 19 5.97 14.18 3.38
N ARG A 20 6.04 13.49 2.23
CA ARG A 20 5.35 12.21 1.99
C ARG A 20 6.01 11.03 2.72
N LEU A 21 7.32 11.09 2.96
CA LEU A 21 8.08 10.10 3.74
C LEU A 21 8.05 10.37 5.25
N ALA A 22 7.86 11.63 5.64
CA ALA A 22 7.86 12.04 7.05
C ALA A 22 6.88 11.26 7.97
N PRO A 23 5.65 10.91 7.55
CA PRO A 23 4.73 10.09 8.36
C PRO A 23 5.26 8.69 8.70
N PHE A 24 6.28 8.23 7.97
CA PHE A 24 6.82 6.89 8.06
C PHE A 24 8.21 6.86 8.69
N LEU A 25 9.11 7.74 8.24
CA LEU A 25 10.48 7.81 8.75
C LEU A 25 10.62 8.72 9.97
N GLY A 26 9.61 9.57 10.23
CA GLY A 26 9.73 10.74 11.09
C GLY A 26 10.35 11.92 10.32
N GLU A 27 9.94 13.15 10.68
CA GLU A 27 10.36 14.37 10.00
C GLU A 27 11.89 14.56 9.98
N SER A 28 12.58 14.24 11.08
CA SER A 28 14.05 14.33 11.18
C SER A 28 14.74 13.37 10.21
N THR A 29 14.33 12.10 10.21
CA THR A 29 14.93 11.09 9.31
C THR A 29 14.63 11.38 7.84
N ALA A 30 13.43 11.87 7.52
CA ALA A 30 13.06 12.23 6.15
C ALA A 30 13.93 13.40 5.62
N ALA A 31 14.21 14.39 6.47
CA ALA A 31 15.11 15.48 6.16
C ALA A 31 16.56 15.00 5.99
N GLU A 32 17.07 14.16 6.90
CA GLU A 32 18.40 13.54 6.79
C GLU A 32 18.55 12.73 5.50
N LEU A 33 17.52 11.96 5.12
CA LEU A 33 17.49 11.20 3.87
C LEU A 33 17.55 12.15 2.66
N SER A 34 16.78 13.24 2.66
CA SER A 34 16.82 14.24 1.59
C SER A 34 18.20 14.87 1.40
N GLY A 35 18.89 15.17 2.51
CA GLY A 35 20.27 15.68 2.48
C GLY A 35 21.23 14.66 1.89
N ALA A 36 21.16 13.41 2.37
CA ALA A 36 22.00 12.32 1.89
C ALA A 36 21.79 12.00 0.39
N LEU A 37 20.54 12.09 -0.11
CA LEU A 37 20.22 11.96 -1.54
C LEU A 37 20.90 13.05 -2.37
N THR A 38 20.83 14.29 -1.89
CA THR A 38 21.45 15.44 -2.58
C THR A 38 22.96 15.27 -2.67
N GLU A 39 23.61 14.89 -1.56
CA GLU A 39 25.04 14.60 -1.53
C GLU A 39 25.41 13.45 -2.48
N TYR A 40 24.64 12.37 -2.47
CA TYR A 40 24.89 11.20 -3.31
C TYR A 40 24.83 11.54 -4.81
N VAL A 41 23.76 12.23 -5.24
CA VAL A 41 23.61 12.65 -6.65
C VAL A 41 24.73 13.60 -7.06
N LEU A 42 25.06 14.58 -6.21
CA LEU A 42 26.18 15.49 -6.47
C LEU A 42 27.49 14.72 -6.62
N GLU A 43 27.84 13.85 -5.68
CA GLU A 43 29.07 13.06 -5.74
C GLU A 43 29.17 12.23 -7.03
N GLN A 44 28.08 11.60 -7.48
CA GLN A 44 28.06 10.82 -8.72
C GLN A 44 28.36 11.69 -9.95
N LEU A 45 27.73 12.88 -10.00
CA LEU A 45 27.90 13.81 -11.12
C LEU A 45 29.28 14.47 -11.11
N LEU A 46 29.75 14.91 -9.95
CA LEU A 46 31.06 15.56 -9.80
C LEU A 46 32.22 14.62 -10.07
N GLU A 47 32.13 13.36 -9.65
CA GLU A 47 33.14 12.35 -9.97
C GLU A 47 33.31 12.19 -11.48
N HIS A 48 32.19 12.12 -12.22
CA HIS A 48 32.22 12.02 -13.68
C HIS A 48 32.88 13.23 -14.34
N PHE A 49 32.46 14.46 -13.98
CA PHE A 49 33.02 15.68 -14.58
C PHE A 49 34.49 15.93 -14.18
N CYS A 50 34.87 15.53 -12.97
CA CYS A 50 36.27 15.54 -12.55
C CYS A 50 37.11 14.57 -13.40
N ALA A 51 36.59 13.38 -13.71
CA ALA A 51 37.29 12.38 -14.51
C ALA A 51 37.41 12.75 -16.00
N THR A 52 36.38 13.39 -16.57
CA THR A 52 36.36 13.76 -18.00
C THR A 52 37.03 15.11 -18.29
N ASN A 53 37.22 15.95 -17.27
CA ASN A 53 37.78 17.30 -17.36
C ASN A 53 37.03 18.20 -18.38
N GLU A 54 35.72 18.00 -18.52
CA GLU A 54 34.86 18.79 -19.40
C GLU A 54 34.57 20.16 -18.78
N GLU A 55 34.80 21.24 -19.54
CA GLU A 55 34.51 22.59 -19.05
C GLU A 55 33.00 22.83 -18.89
N ILE A 56 32.57 22.99 -17.64
CA ILE A 56 31.17 23.22 -17.30
C ILE A 56 31.04 24.16 -16.10
N ASP A 57 29.97 24.96 -16.13
CA ASP A 57 29.56 25.80 -15.01
C ASP A 57 28.47 25.07 -14.22
N PHE A 58 28.70 24.90 -12.92
CA PHE A 58 27.73 24.34 -12.00
C PHE A 58 26.95 25.46 -11.31
N VAL A 59 25.63 25.30 -11.20
CA VAL A 59 24.76 26.26 -10.51
C VAL A 59 23.92 25.51 -9.49
N VAL A 60 24.08 25.81 -8.21
CA VAL A 60 23.19 25.32 -7.16
C VAL A 60 22.03 26.30 -7.05
N CYS A 61 20.87 25.90 -7.58
CA CYS A 61 19.63 26.64 -7.46
C CYS A 61 18.92 26.20 -6.17
N TYR A 62 18.92 27.01 -5.12
CA TYR A 62 18.43 26.59 -3.80
C TYR A 62 17.12 27.25 -3.37
N THR A 63 16.35 26.57 -2.51
CA THR A 63 15.15 27.13 -1.86
C THR A 63 15.10 26.76 -0.37
N GLY A 64 14.66 27.69 0.47
CA GLY A 64 14.52 27.54 1.92
C GLY A 64 14.59 28.90 2.63
N GLU A 65 14.30 28.95 3.94
CA GLU A 65 14.45 30.17 4.75
C GLU A 65 15.90 30.45 5.15
N GLU A 66 16.80 29.53 4.83
CA GLU A 66 18.23 29.62 5.16
C GLU A 66 18.95 30.67 4.32
N GLN A 67 19.94 31.29 4.93
CA GLN A 67 20.86 32.18 4.21
C GLN A 67 21.76 31.37 3.25
N VAL A 68 22.27 32.02 2.22
CA VAL A 68 23.21 31.41 1.25
C VAL A 68 24.44 30.77 1.93
N SER A 69 24.86 31.32 3.09
CA SER A 69 25.96 30.79 3.90
C SER A 69 25.74 29.35 4.38
N TYR A 70 24.49 28.93 4.61
CA TYR A 70 24.16 27.53 4.91
C TYR A 70 24.56 26.61 3.75
N TRP A 71 24.20 27.00 2.53
CA TRP A 71 24.49 26.25 1.31
C TRP A 71 25.97 26.21 1.00
N HIS A 72 26.68 27.32 1.22
CA HIS A 72 28.13 27.37 1.12
C HIS A 72 28.79 26.38 2.08
N ASN A 73 28.41 26.39 3.36
CA ASN A 73 29.01 25.50 4.35
C ASN A 73 28.73 24.02 4.09
N TRP A 74 27.61 23.69 3.45
CA TRP A 74 27.23 22.32 3.16
C TRP A 74 27.81 21.80 1.84
N LEU A 75 27.57 22.48 0.73
CA LEU A 75 27.84 21.93 -0.61
C LEU A 75 29.22 22.31 -1.14
N LEU A 76 29.76 23.49 -0.83
CA LEU A 76 31.09 23.90 -1.30
C LEU A 76 32.22 22.92 -0.92
N PRO A 77 32.23 22.32 0.29
CA PRO A 77 33.21 21.28 0.63
C PRO A 77 33.19 20.07 -0.30
N ILE A 78 32.01 19.68 -0.80
CA ILE A 78 31.87 18.54 -1.73
C ILE A 78 32.55 18.88 -3.06
N PHE A 79 32.29 20.07 -3.62
CA PHE A 79 32.97 20.53 -4.83
C PHE A 79 34.47 20.68 -4.64
N THR A 80 34.90 21.17 -3.47
CA THR A 80 36.31 21.32 -3.11
C THR A 80 37.03 19.98 -3.02
N HIS A 81 36.33 18.92 -2.60
CA HIS A 81 36.87 17.56 -2.57
C HIS A 81 37.23 17.06 -3.97
N TYR A 82 36.37 17.29 -4.97
CA TYR A 82 36.59 16.82 -6.34
C TYR A 82 37.49 17.74 -7.17
N PHE A 83 37.31 19.07 -7.08
CA PHE A 83 38.01 20.02 -7.96
C PHE A 83 39.16 20.78 -7.28
N GLY A 84 39.44 20.48 -6.01
CA GLY A 84 40.49 21.15 -5.23
C GLY A 84 40.05 22.49 -4.64
N LYS A 85 41.02 23.31 -4.20
CA LYS A 85 40.73 24.55 -3.47
C LYS A 85 40.07 25.60 -4.38
N ALA A 86 38.91 26.10 -3.97
CA ALA A 86 38.21 27.20 -4.63
C ALA A 86 38.93 28.54 -4.44
N THR A 87 38.89 29.39 -5.47
CA THR A 87 39.05 30.85 -5.34
C THR A 87 37.67 31.49 -5.29
N VAL A 88 37.49 32.45 -4.38
CA VAL A 88 36.25 33.24 -4.28
C VAL A 88 36.39 34.43 -5.22
N ASP A 89 35.54 34.50 -6.23
CA ASP A 89 35.61 35.56 -7.24
C ASP A 89 34.61 36.68 -6.93
N ASP A 90 33.37 36.33 -6.59
CA ASP A 90 32.32 37.27 -6.17
C ASP A 90 31.31 36.56 -5.27
N GLY A 91 31.40 36.71 -3.94
CA GLY A 91 30.45 36.23 -2.92
C GLY A 91 29.97 34.78 -3.02
N ASP A 92 29.11 34.53 -4.00
CA ASP A 92 28.41 33.29 -4.32
C ASP A 92 28.99 32.57 -5.57
N HIS A 93 30.09 33.10 -6.14
CA HIS A 93 30.83 32.56 -7.28
C HIS A 93 32.21 32.05 -6.85
N PHE A 94 32.43 30.75 -7.08
CA PHE A 94 33.64 30.03 -6.75
C PHE A 94 34.26 29.43 -8.02
N SER A 95 35.58 29.56 -8.17
CA SER A 95 36.31 29.02 -9.32
C SER A 95 37.30 27.93 -8.87
N PHE A 96 37.35 26.85 -9.65
CA PHE A 96 38.29 25.73 -9.45
C PHE A 96 39.20 25.64 -10.67
N GLY A 97 40.32 26.38 -10.62
CA GLY A 97 41.18 26.57 -11.78
C GLY A 97 40.48 27.34 -12.90
N ARG A 98 40.78 27.01 -14.17
CA ARG A 98 40.15 27.64 -15.35
C ARG A 98 38.93 26.88 -15.88
N SER A 99 38.75 25.63 -15.47
CA SER A 99 37.82 24.71 -16.13
C SER A 99 36.43 24.74 -15.49
N PHE A 100 36.32 24.89 -14.17
CA PHE A 100 35.06 24.74 -13.44
C PHE A 100 34.72 25.97 -12.61
N HIS A 101 33.45 26.36 -12.67
CA HIS A 101 32.88 27.42 -11.84
C HIS A 101 31.65 26.89 -11.12
N LEU A 102 31.44 27.34 -9.89
CA LEU A 102 30.27 27.05 -9.07
C LEU A 102 29.60 28.36 -8.69
N PHE A 103 28.30 28.44 -8.93
CA PHE A 103 27.44 29.57 -8.57
C PHE A 103 26.34 29.10 -7.62
N PHE A 104 26.00 29.92 -6.64
CA PHE A 104 24.79 29.72 -5.82
C PHE A 104 23.75 30.75 -6.22
N GLU A 105 22.56 30.29 -6.60
CA GLU A 105 21.45 31.15 -7.04
C GLU A 105 20.17 30.78 -6.26
N GLU A 106 19.54 31.76 -5.60
CA GLU A 106 18.26 31.53 -4.94
C GLU A 106 17.16 31.27 -5.98
N GLN A 107 16.36 30.22 -5.76
CA GLN A 107 15.15 29.98 -6.53
C GLN A 107 14.14 31.07 -6.17
N SER A 108 13.74 31.84 -7.18
CA SER A 108 12.69 32.86 -7.05
C SER A 108 11.40 32.32 -6.42
N ASN A 109 10.63 33.18 -5.75
CA ASN A 109 9.31 32.80 -5.26
C ASN A 109 8.35 32.36 -6.38
N GLY A 110 7.48 31.40 -6.07
CA GLY A 110 6.38 30.96 -6.93
C GLY A 110 6.38 29.46 -7.25
N PRO A 111 5.44 29.02 -8.11
CA PRO A 111 5.34 27.64 -8.58
C PRO A 111 6.65 27.12 -9.21
N LEU A 112 6.80 25.79 -9.27
CA LEU A 112 8.01 25.15 -9.83
C LEU A 112 8.29 25.60 -11.27
N GLY A 113 7.26 25.75 -12.11
CA GLY A 113 7.41 26.21 -13.48
C GLY A 113 8.05 27.59 -13.61
N ASP A 114 7.60 28.55 -12.79
CA ASP A 114 8.15 29.90 -12.79
C ASP A 114 9.61 29.91 -12.34
N ARG A 115 9.94 29.07 -11.36
CA ARG A 115 11.32 28.90 -10.87
C ARG A 115 12.23 28.37 -11.97
N LEU A 116 11.82 27.28 -12.63
CA LEU A 116 12.55 26.71 -13.76
C LEU A 116 12.71 27.72 -14.90
N TRP A 117 11.62 28.38 -15.30
CA TRP A 117 11.63 29.40 -16.35
C TRP A 117 12.64 30.51 -16.07
N ARG A 118 12.68 31.03 -14.82
CA ARG A 118 13.62 32.10 -14.44
C ARG A 118 15.07 31.60 -14.45
N SER A 119 15.35 30.41 -13.94
CA SER A 119 16.71 29.84 -13.94
C SER A 119 17.24 29.60 -15.35
N PHE A 120 16.41 29.10 -16.27
CA PHE A 120 16.78 28.97 -17.68
C PHE A 120 17.01 30.34 -18.32
N ARG A 121 16.08 31.28 -18.15
CA ARG A 121 16.19 32.63 -18.71
C ARG A 121 17.47 33.33 -18.25
N ASN A 122 17.78 33.25 -16.95
CA ASN A 122 18.98 33.86 -16.38
C ASN A 122 20.25 33.21 -16.92
N SER A 123 20.29 31.88 -17.01
CA SER A 123 21.43 31.14 -17.55
C SER A 123 21.72 31.49 -19.01
N PHE A 124 20.70 31.63 -19.85
CA PHE A 124 20.90 32.08 -21.23
C PHE A 124 21.26 33.56 -21.33
N LYS A 125 20.74 34.41 -20.44
CA LYS A 125 21.06 35.85 -20.41
C LYS A 125 22.55 36.10 -20.13
N VAL A 126 23.21 35.25 -19.35
CA VAL A 126 24.65 35.32 -19.07
C VAL A 126 25.51 34.56 -20.10
N GLY A 127 24.90 34.08 -21.18
CA GLY A 127 25.62 33.50 -22.33
C GLY A 127 25.95 32.00 -22.21
N ALA A 128 25.17 31.23 -21.47
CA ALA A 128 25.30 29.77 -21.49
C ALA A 128 24.96 29.20 -22.88
N LYS A 129 25.74 28.24 -23.36
CA LYS A 129 25.50 27.59 -24.67
C LYS A 129 24.37 26.57 -24.61
N LYS A 130 24.35 25.79 -23.55
CA LYS A 130 23.38 24.75 -23.24
C LYS A 130 23.16 24.76 -21.75
N VAL A 131 21.93 24.58 -21.33
CA VAL A 131 21.53 24.58 -19.93
C VAL A 131 20.80 23.28 -19.66
N VAL A 132 21.24 22.53 -18.65
CA VAL A 132 20.56 21.32 -18.18
C VAL A 132 20.25 21.54 -16.70
N VAL A 133 19.02 21.25 -16.29
CA VAL A 133 18.61 21.24 -14.88
C VAL A 133 18.27 19.82 -14.46
N VAL A 134 18.66 19.47 -13.24
CA VAL A 134 18.40 18.16 -12.63
C VAL A 134 17.85 18.31 -11.20
N GLY A 135 16.97 17.39 -10.82
CA GLY A 135 16.60 17.17 -9.42
C GLY A 135 17.72 16.47 -8.64
N THR A 136 17.68 16.55 -7.31
CA THR A 136 18.71 15.98 -6.42
C THR A 136 18.25 14.77 -5.62
N ASP A 137 17.08 14.23 -5.95
CA ASP A 137 16.42 13.12 -5.26
C ASP A 137 16.27 11.85 -6.12
N ILE A 138 17.04 11.78 -7.21
CA ILE A 138 17.05 10.68 -8.18
C ILE A 138 18.42 10.01 -8.11
N PRO A 139 18.64 9.03 -7.21
CA PRO A 139 19.97 8.48 -6.99
C PRO A 139 20.50 7.64 -8.15
N ASP A 140 19.64 7.22 -9.10
CA ASP A 140 20.07 6.55 -10.34
C ASP A 140 20.62 7.53 -11.39
N LEU A 141 20.52 8.84 -11.15
CA LEU A 141 21.10 9.84 -12.04
C LEU A 141 22.64 9.80 -11.94
N ASP A 142 23.29 9.48 -13.05
CA ASP A 142 24.74 9.48 -13.17
C ASP A 142 25.26 10.53 -14.18
N GLY A 143 26.58 10.72 -14.18
CA GLY A 143 27.21 11.70 -15.06
C GLY A 143 27.13 11.31 -16.54
N PHE A 144 27.03 10.02 -16.86
CA PHE A 144 26.88 9.55 -18.23
C PHE A 144 25.54 10.00 -18.83
N LEU A 145 24.46 9.96 -18.04
CA LEU A 145 23.14 10.37 -18.47
C LEU A 145 23.04 11.88 -18.67
N VAL A 146 23.67 12.67 -17.78
CA VAL A 146 23.77 14.13 -17.94
C VAL A 146 24.60 14.49 -19.17
N LYS A 147 25.71 13.81 -19.41
CA LYS A 147 26.51 13.98 -20.63
C LYS A 147 25.71 13.62 -21.89
N THR A 148 24.95 12.54 -21.84
CA THR A 148 24.03 12.14 -22.92
C THR A 148 23.03 13.26 -23.19
N ALA A 149 22.47 13.90 -22.15
CA ALA A 149 21.59 15.05 -22.31
C ALA A 149 22.27 16.21 -23.06
N PHE A 150 23.50 16.58 -22.68
CA PHE A 150 24.26 17.62 -23.38
C PHE A 150 24.56 17.27 -24.84
N ASN A 151 24.85 15.99 -25.13
CA ASN A 151 25.09 15.50 -26.48
C ASN A 151 23.81 15.53 -27.33
N SER A 152 22.66 15.14 -26.78
CA SER A 152 21.36 15.24 -27.46
C SER A 152 21.05 16.68 -27.89
N LEU A 153 21.44 17.66 -27.06
CA LEU A 153 21.32 19.09 -27.37
C LEU A 153 22.26 19.57 -28.50
N GLU A 154 23.14 18.73 -29.06
CA GLU A 154 23.82 19.03 -30.34
C GLU A 154 22.87 18.90 -31.54
N THR A 155 21.81 18.10 -31.44
CA THR A 155 20.90 17.82 -32.57
C THR A 155 19.43 18.11 -32.28
N CYS A 156 19.09 18.43 -31.02
CA CYS A 156 17.75 18.75 -30.56
C CYS A 156 17.75 20.05 -29.74
N ASP A 157 16.61 20.72 -29.67
CA ASP A 157 16.46 22.00 -28.98
C ASP A 157 16.19 21.80 -27.48
N ILE A 158 15.50 20.70 -27.17
CA ILE A 158 15.06 20.32 -25.83
C ILE A 158 15.41 18.86 -25.59
N VAL A 159 15.83 18.52 -24.38
CA VAL A 159 15.98 17.13 -23.90
C VAL A 159 15.26 16.98 -22.57
N VAL A 160 14.57 15.86 -22.37
CA VAL A 160 13.91 15.55 -21.10
C VAL A 160 14.30 14.16 -20.60
N GLY A 161 14.63 14.08 -19.32
CA GLY A 161 14.70 12.84 -18.55
C GLY A 161 13.38 12.62 -17.81
N PRO A 162 12.52 11.70 -18.26
CA PRO A 162 11.20 11.52 -17.67
C PRO A 162 11.28 10.82 -16.31
N SER A 163 10.43 11.23 -15.38
CA SER A 163 10.18 10.47 -14.14
C SER A 163 8.98 9.55 -14.33
N LEU A 164 8.95 8.42 -13.62
CA LEU A 164 7.87 7.43 -13.75
C LEU A 164 6.52 7.91 -13.19
N ASP A 165 6.51 8.94 -12.35
CA ASP A 165 5.30 9.64 -11.88
C ASP A 165 4.63 10.54 -12.94
N GLY A 166 5.26 10.70 -14.11
CA GLY A 166 4.79 11.51 -15.24
C GLY A 166 5.32 12.96 -15.28
N GLY A 167 6.23 13.32 -14.36
CA GLY A 167 7.06 14.51 -14.40
C GLY A 167 8.35 14.33 -15.21
N TYR A 168 9.41 15.02 -14.79
CA TYR A 168 10.76 14.81 -15.30
C TYR A 168 11.82 15.14 -14.24
N TYR A 169 12.86 14.31 -14.17
CA TYR A 169 14.03 14.51 -13.31
C TYR A 169 15.07 15.42 -13.95
N LEU A 170 15.03 15.56 -15.30
CA LEU A 170 15.96 16.37 -16.07
C LEU A 170 15.21 17.12 -17.17
N LEU A 171 15.53 18.41 -17.31
CA LEU A 171 15.14 19.22 -18.47
C LEU A 171 16.38 19.94 -18.99
N GLY A 172 16.61 19.89 -20.30
CA GLY A 172 17.75 20.55 -20.93
C GLY A 172 17.33 21.31 -22.17
N MET A 173 18.02 22.40 -22.45
CA MET A 173 17.75 23.27 -23.59
C MET A 173 19.05 23.79 -24.20
N ARG A 174 19.06 23.91 -25.53
CA ARG A 174 20.12 24.59 -26.28
C ARG A 174 19.82 26.07 -26.50
N THR A 175 18.54 26.42 -26.59
CA THR A 175 18.04 27.80 -26.68
C THR A 175 16.88 27.96 -25.72
N PHE A 176 16.63 29.19 -25.26
CA PHE A 176 15.52 29.42 -24.33
C PHE A 176 14.17 29.23 -25.04
N CYS A 177 13.51 28.10 -24.79
CA CYS A 177 12.20 27.76 -25.32
C CYS A 177 11.15 28.08 -24.25
N GLU A 178 10.51 29.24 -24.32
CA GLU A 178 9.55 29.69 -23.31
C GLU A 178 8.22 28.89 -23.34
N GLU A 179 7.87 28.34 -24.50
CA GLU A 179 6.59 27.66 -24.73
C GLU A 179 6.39 26.48 -23.78
N VAL A 180 7.46 25.75 -23.44
CA VAL A 180 7.37 24.52 -22.64
C VAL A 180 7.03 24.74 -21.17
N PHE A 181 6.93 25.99 -20.73
CA PHE A 181 6.47 26.37 -19.39
C PHE A 181 5.01 26.85 -19.37
N LYS A 182 4.36 27.04 -20.52
CA LYS A 182 3.00 27.58 -20.62
C LYS A 182 1.96 26.50 -20.34
N ASP A 183 1.02 26.83 -19.45
CA ASP A 183 -0.16 26.00 -19.11
C ASP A 183 0.18 24.56 -18.69
N ILE A 184 1.34 24.35 -18.06
CA ILE A 184 1.76 23.04 -17.57
C ILE A 184 1.05 22.75 -16.23
N PRO A 185 0.30 21.63 -16.12
CA PRO A 185 -0.32 21.22 -14.87
C PRO A 185 0.73 20.58 -13.95
N TRP A 186 1.57 21.42 -13.32
CA TRP A 186 2.63 20.99 -12.40
C TRP A 186 2.11 20.06 -11.29
N SER A 187 2.97 19.15 -10.83
CA SER A 187 2.63 18.14 -9.81
C SER A 187 1.52 17.18 -10.22
N THR A 188 1.43 16.86 -11.52
CA THR A 188 0.51 15.84 -12.06
C THR A 188 1.25 14.92 -13.03
N CYS A 189 0.71 13.71 -13.27
CA CYS A 189 1.25 12.77 -14.27
C CYS A 189 1.12 13.24 -15.72
N LYS A 190 0.53 14.42 -15.96
CA LYS A 190 0.34 15.02 -17.29
C LYS A 190 1.46 15.99 -17.68
N VAL A 191 2.41 16.28 -16.79
CA VAL A 191 3.47 17.27 -17.00
C VAL A 191 4.24 16.95 -18.28
N LEU A 192 4.86 15.77 -18.38
CA LEU A 192 5.68 15.38 -19.53
C LEU A 192 4.92 15.49 -20.86
N ASN A 193 3.68 14.97 -20.89
CA ASN A 193 2.89 14.98 -22.12
C ASN A 193 2.50 16.40 -22.53
N THR A 194 2.19 17.26 -21.57
CA THR A 194 1.86 18.68 -21.83
C THR A 194 3.10 19.43 -22.31
N THR A 195 4.26 19.23 -21.68
CA THR A 195 5.55 19.80 -22.11
C THR A 195 5.89 19.40 -23.54
N ARG A 196 5.68 18.12 -23.91
CA ARG A 196 5.89 17.63 -25.27
C ARG A 196 4.99 18.33 -26.29
N ASN A 197 3.70 18.51 -25.94
CA ASN A 197 2.76 19.21 -26.81
C ASN A 197 3.17 20.68 -27.00
N GLN A 198 3.59 21.36 -25.92
CA GLN A 198 4.07 22.75 -26.02
C GLN A 198 5.34 22.87 -26.85
N ALA A 199 6.28 21.91 -26.72
CA ALA A 199 7.47 21.87 -27.56
C ALA A 199 7.10 21.72 -29.05
N ALA A 200 6.16 20.84 -29.37
CA ALA A 200 5.67 20.65 -30.73
C ALA A 200 4.95 21.90 -31.29
N VAL A 201 4.13 22.56 -30.49
CA VAL A 201 3.48 23.84 -30.85
C VAL A 201 4.52 24.93 -31.13
N GLY A 202 5.60 24.97 -30.36
CA GLY A 202 6.73 25.88 -30.57
C GLY A 202 7.66 25.50 -31.73
N GLY A 203 7.44 24.36 -32.39
CA GLY A 203 8.30 23.87 -33.48
C GLY A 203 9.67 23.36 -33.01
N HIS A 204 9.82 23.07 -31.71
CA HIS A 204 11.09 22.65 -31.11
C HIS A 204 11.29 21.14 -31.23
N LYS A 205 12.49 20.71 -31.61
CA LYS A 205 12.84 19.29 -31.62
C LYS A 205 13.21 18.83 -30.21
N MET A 206 12.52 17.80 -29.73
CA MET A 206 12.66 17.28 -28.37
C MET A 206 13.20 15.85 -28.37
N ASP A 207 14.21 15.59 -27.55
CA ASP A 207 14.72 14.24 -27.27
C ASP A 207 14.30 13.76 -25.87
N ILE A 208 14.19 12.44 -25.69
CA ILE A 208 13.73 11.81 -24.44
C ILE A 208 14.77 10.78 -23.99
N LEU A 209 15.29 10.97 -22.78
CA LEU A 209 16.22 10.04 -22.12
C LEU A 209 15.47 8.88 -21.45
N PRO A 210 16.18 7.83 -20.99
CA PRO A 210 15.61 6.78 -20.14
C PRO A 210 14.83 7.34 -18.93
N ALA A 211 13.72 6.68 -18.59
CA ALA A 211 12.95 7.04 -17.42
C ALA A 211 13.64 6.59 -16.13
N LEU A 212 13.66 7.46 -15.12
CA LEU A 212 14.14 7.16 -13.77
C LEU A 212 13.03 7.39 -12.74
N GLU A 213 13.25 6.90 -11.53
CA GLU A 213 12.33 7.06 -10.40
C GLU A 213 13.02 7.89 -9.32
N ASP A 214 12.31 8.90 -8.82
CA ASP A 214 12.70 9.70 -7.65
C ASP A 214 12.22 9.02 -6.35
N ILE A 215 12.87 9.36 -5.23
CA ILE A 215 12.48 8.79 -3.93
C ILE A 215 11.59 9.78 -3.19
N ASP A 216 10.29 9.72 -3.45
CA ASP A 216 9.28 10.61 -2.85
C ASP A 216 8.29 9.88 -1.95
N GLU A 217 7.98 8.62 -2.25
CA GLU A 217 7.04 7.79 -1.51
C GLU A 217 7.75 6.56 -0.90
N VAL A 218 7.09 5.91 0.04
CA VAL A 218 7.68 4.77 0.78
C VAL A 218 7.98 3.61 -0.16
N GLU A 219 7.12 3.46 -1.14
CA GLU A 219 7.23 2.53 -2.24
C GLU A 219 8.51 2.73 -3.04
N ASN A 220 9.12 3.93 -3.04
CA ASN A 220 10.39 4.18 -3.73
C ASN A 220 11.62 3.80 -2.90
N LEU A 221 11.47 3.47 -1.60
CA LEU A 221 12.62 3.17 -0.73
C LEU A 221 13.38 1.89 -1.13
N PHE A 222 12.79 0.98 -1.92
CA PHE A 222 13.52 -0.18 -2.47
C PHE A 222 14.72 0.23 -3.33
N ILE A 223 14.70 1.44 -3.91
CA ILE A 223 15.81 1.99 -4.69
C ILE A 223 17.07 2.08 -3.82
N LEU A 224 16.92 2.53 -2.57
CA LEU A 224 18.02 2.60 -1.61
C LEU A 224 18.56 1.22 -1.27
N GLU A 225 17.68 0.23 -1.14
CA GLU A 225 18.07 -1.16 -0.86
C GLU A 225 18.86 -1.77 -2.02
N ARG A 226 18.39 -1.57 -3.25
CA ARG A 226 19.12 -1.98 -4.45
C ARG A 226 20.51 -1.34 -4.45
N LEU A 227 20.59 -0.02 -4.27
CA LEU A 227 21.86 0.71 -4.30
C LEU A 227 22.82 0.28 -3.18
N ALA A 228 22.29 -0.02 -2.00
CA ALA A 228 23.06 -0.52 -0.85
C ALA A 228 23.81 -1.82 -1.14
N ALA A 229 23.24 -2.66 -1.99
CA ALA A 229 23.85 -3.93 -2.34
C ALA A 229 24.66 -3.92 -3.63
N THR A 230 24.35 -3.02 -4.56
CA THR A 230 25.01 -3.00 -5.88
C THR A 230 26.22 -2.08 -5.93
N THR A 231 26.33 -1.08 -5.04
CA THR A 231 27.40 -0.06 -5.12
C THR A 231 28.07 0.20 -3.78
N ASP A 232 29.38 0.45 -3.79
CA ASP A 232 30.11 0.79 -2.56
C ASP A 232 29.62 2.10 -1.94
N LYS A 233 29.35 3.13 -2.76
CA LYS A 233 28.76 4.39 -2.28
C LYS A 233 27.36 4.18 -1.70
N GLY A 234 26.59 3.24 -2.26
CA GLY A 234 25.24 2.93 -1.81
C GLY A 234 25.18 2.24 -0.45
N LYS A 235 26.27 1.61 0.03
CA LYS A 235 26.32 1.06 1.40
C LYS A 235 25.97 2.09 2.47
N ARG A 236 26.12 3.40 2.20
CA ARG A 236 25.68 4.48 3.09
C ARG A 236 24.18 4.43 3.41
N TRP A 237 23.37 3.84 2.54
CA TRP A 237 21.93 3.71 2.72
C TRP A 237 21.58 2.68 3.79
N ILE A 238 22.48 1.73 4.09
CA ILE A 238 22.26 0.69 5.12
C ILE A 238 21.88 1.33 6.45
N LYS A 239 22.42 2.49 6.85
CA LYS A 239 22.04 3.14 8.11
C LYS A 239 20.56 3.61 8.13
N PHE A 240 20.06 4.07 6.99
CA PHE A 240 18.66 4.52 6.84
C PHE A 240 17.72 3.31 6.72
N LEU A 241 18.16 2.33 5.94
CA LEU A 241 17.47 1.06 5.76
C LEU A 241 17.44 0.27 7.06
N ASP A 242 18.49 0.26 7.88
CA ASP A 242 18.49 -0.41 9.18
C ASP A 242 17.50 0.26 10.13
N LYS A 243 17.40 1.60 10.12
CA LYS A 243 16.38 2.33 10.90
C LYS A 243 14.95 2.00 10.44
N TRP A 244 14.75 1.74 9.15
CA TRP A 244 13.46 1.36 8.54
C TRP A 244 13.12 -0.13 8.74
N PHE A 245 14.05 -1.01 8.40
CA PHE A 245 13.94 -2.47 8.49
C PHE A 245 14.10 -3.00 9.92
N LEU A 246 14.70 -2.28 10.89
CA LEU A 246 14.65 -2.71 12.30
C LEU A 246 13.20 -2.75 12.83
N GLU A 247 12.30 -1.98 12.24
CA GLU A 247 10.88 -1.98 12.61
C GLU A 247 10.00 -2.93 11.77
N ASP A 248 10.53 -3.50 10.68
CA ASP A 248 9.81 -4.39 9.76
C ASP A 248 10.48 -5.78 9.61
N ARG A 249 11.64 -5.99 10.24
CA ARG A 249 12.25 -7.31 10.42
C ARG A 249 11.38 -8.11 11.39
N HIS A 250 11.02 -9.33 10.99
CA HIS A 250 10.71 -10.38 11.96
C HIS A 250 11.95 -10.54 12.85
N THR A 251 11.96 -9.85 13.97
CA THR A 251 12.87 -10.18 15.06
C THR A 251 12.16 -11.27 15.82
N PHE A 252 12.70 -12.50 15.80
CA PHE A 252 12.29 -13.54 16.73
C PHE A 252 12.78 -13.10 18.13
N PRO A 253 11.92 -12.49 18.97
CA PRO A 253 12.32 -12.06 20.30
C PRO A 253 12.61 -13.29 21.16
N SER A 254 13.54 -13.19 22.09
CA SER A 254 13.88 -14.26 23.03
C SER A 254 13.00 -14.18 24.29
N CYS A 255 11.88 -14.91 24.36
CA CYS A 255 10.97 -15.05 25.53
C CYS A 255 9.95 -16.16 25.23
N SER A 256 9.12 -16.72 26.12
CA SER A 256 9.30 -17.26 27.48
C SER A 256 8.91 -18.75 27.51
N PHE A 257 8.36 -19.30 26.40
CA PHE A 257 7.79 -20.64 26.35
C PHE A 257 8.31 -21.51 25.19
N THR A 258 8.48 -22.82 25.41
CA THR A 258 8.80 -23.81 24.36
C THR A 258 7.55 -24.49 23.78
N LEU A 259 7.68 -25.15 22.63
CA LEU A 259 6.63 -26.00 22.02
C LEU A 259 6.07 -27.03 23.03
N GLU A 260 6.95 -27.65 23.83
CA GLU A 260 6.57 -28.60 24.88
C GLU A 260 5.71 -27.94 25.98
N GLU A 261 6.04 -26.72 26.38
CA GLU A 261 5.29 -26.00 27.41
C GLU A 261 3.89 -25.56 26.92
N ILE A 262 3.75 -25.21 25.64
CA ILE A 262 2.45 -24.92 25.02
C ILE A 262 1.63 -26.21 24.85
N GLY A 263 2.26 -27.31 24.40
CA GLY A 263 1.62 -28.61 24.23
C GLY A 263 1.11 -29.23 25.54
N ASN A 264 1.77 -28.93 26.66
CA ASN A 264 1.41 -29.41 27.99
C ASN A 264 0.30 -28.59 28.68
N LYS A 265 -0.09 -27.43 28.15
CA LYS A 265 -1.19 -26.63 28.74
C LYS A 265 -2.55 -27.25 28.41
N LYS A 266 -3.33 -27.52 29.47
CA LYS A 266 -4.73 -27.98 29.35
C LYS A 266 -5.72 -26.86 29.04
N GLU A 267 -5.37 -25.61 29.35
CA GLU A 267 -6.22 -24.44 29.15
C GLU A 267 -5.37 -23.17 28.96
N ILE A 268 -5.94 -22.17 28.28
CA ILE A 268 -5.35 -20.83 28.13
C ILE A 268 -5.89 -19.95 29.25
N ASP A 269 -5.01 -19.60 30.19
CA ASP A 269 -5.33 -18.65 31.25
C ASP A 269 -5.45 -17.20 30.71
N GLU A 270 -6.12 -16.32 31.48
CA GLU A 270 -6.32 -14.92 31.12
C GLU A 270 -5.01 -14.17 30.87
N THR A 271 -3.93 -14.56 31.54
CA THR A 271 -2.60 -13.93 31.40
C THR A 271 -2.01 -14.23 30.03
N LEU A 272 -2.07 -15.49 29.59
CA LEU A 272 -1.60 -15.93 28.27
C LEU A 272 -2.48 -15.35 27.16
N LEU A 273 -3.80 -15.28 27.37
CA LEU A 273 -4.72 -14.65 26.42
C LEU A 273 -4.42 -13.15 26.25
N ALA A 274 -4.17 -12.44 27.35
CA ALA A 274 -3.75 -11.03 27.32
C ALA A 274 -2.39 -10.85 26.65
N ALA A 275 -1.45 -11.77 26.87
CA ALA A 275 -0.15 -11.75 26.22
C ALA A 275 -0.25 -11.98 24.71
N LEU A 276 -1.11 -12.90 24.26
CA LEU A 276 -1.35 -13.22 22.84
C LEU A 276 -2.09 -12.11 22.09
N ASN A 277 -2.98 -11.39 22.78
CA ASN A 277 -3.83 -10.34 22.23
C ASN A 277 -4.50 -10.75 20.89
N PRO A 278 -5.23 -11.89 20.84
CA PRO A 278 -5.87 -12.35 19.62
C PRO A 278 -6.99 -11.39 19.22
N ARG A 279 -7.03 -10.98 17.95
CA ARG A 279 -8.08 -10.08 17.42
C ARG A 279 -8.58 -10.53 16.05
N TRP A 280 -9.88 -10.44 15.83
CA TRP A 280 -10.45 -10.52 14.49
C TRP A 280 -10.15 -9.23 13.73
N VAL A 281 -9.60 -9.34 12.52
CA VAL A 281 -9.24 -8.17 11.72
C VAL A 281 -10.42 -7.72 10.86
N GLY A 282 -10.73 -6.43 10.89
CA GLY A 282 -11.89 -5.83 10.21
C GLY A 282 -13.18 -5.84 11.03
N GLU A 283 -13.09 -6.06 12.34
CA GLU A 283 -14.17 -5.75 13.28
C GLU A 283 -13.83 -4.45 14.03
N HIS A 284 -14.81 -3.53 14.13
CA HIS A 284 -14.67 -2.31 14.91
C HIS A 284 -14.53 -2.67 16.39
N ASN A 285 -13.29 -2.81 16.86
CA ASN A 285 -12.98 -2.61 18.26
C ASN A 285 -12.90 -1.10 18.49
N ASP A 286 -14.02 -0.48 18.87
CA ASP A 286 -14.12 0.93 19.29
C ASP A 286 -13.29 1.27 20.56
N ASN A 287 -12.32 0.43 20.92
CA ASN A 287 -11.46 0.60 22.10
C ASN A 287 -9.98 0.85 21.79
N ARG A 288 -9.56 0.99 20.53
CA ARG A 288 -8.20 1.49 20.22
C ARG A 288 -8.25 3.00 19.95
N ASN A 289 -7.80 3.77 20.94
CA ASN A 289 -7.40 5.20 20.90
C ASN A 289 -8.50 6.29 20.99
N HIS A 290 -9.16 6.38 22.15
CA HIS A 290 -9.62 7.69 22.68
C HIS A 290 -8.62 8.34 23.66
N SER A 291 -7.50 7.70 24.00
CA SER A 291 -6.45 8.28 24.84
C SER A 291 -5.25 8.74 24.02
N LYS A 292 -5.42 9.86 23.30
CA LYS A 292 -4.42 10.78 22.70
C LYS A 292 -5.00 11.43 21.44
N LYS A 293 -6.21 11.98 21.55
CA LYS A 293 -6.43 13.29 20.91
C LYS A 293 -6.03 14.29 21.98
N GLU A 294 -4.84 14.87 21.79
CA GLU A 294 -4.50 16.12 22.45
C GLU A 294 -5.68 17.08 22.34
N THR A 295 -5.92 17.74 23.45
CA THR A 295 -6.92 18.76 23.69
C THR A 295 -6.86 19.85 22.63
N ASP A 296 -7.61 19.68 21.55
CA ASP A 296 -8.07 20.81 20.74
C ASP A 296 -9.48 21.18 21.19
N SER A 297 -9.53 21.98 22.26
CA SER A 297 -10.75 22.53 22.87
C SER A 297 -11.49 23.53 21.94
N ARG A 298 -11.15 23.56 20.65
CA ARG A 298 -11.79 24.41 19.62
C ARG A 298 -12.71 23.64 18.67
N LEU A 299 -12.94 22.34 18.86
CA LEU A 299 -13.82 21.52 18.01
C LEU A 299 -15.15 21.09 18.65
N ALA A 300 -15.50 21.60 19.83
CA ALA A 300 -16.74 21.28 20.55
C ALA A 300 -18.01 21.99 20.04
N ASN A 301 -18.02 22.51 18.81
CA ASN A 301 -19.19 23.19 18.23
C ASN A 301 -19.44 22.88 16.75
N ARG A 302 -18.88 21.79 16.20
CA ARG A 302 -19.26 21.35 14.85
C ARG A 302 -20.44 20.39 14.92
N CYS A 303 -21.49 20.73 14.17
CA CYS A 303 -22.61 19.88 13.83
C CYS A 303 -22.13 18.46 13.46
N PRO A 304 -22.95 17.41 13.69
CA PRO A 304 -22.60 16.04 13.29
C PRO A 304 -22.16 16.04 11.82
N ALA A 305 -21.10 15.27 11.53
CA ALA A 305 -20.43 15.17 10.23
C ALA A 305 -21.43 15.14 9.06
N SER A 306 -21.05 15.76 7.92
CA SER A 306 -21.84 15.76 6.70
C SER A 306 -22.23 14.33 6.33
N VAL A 307 -23.49 13.99 6.54
CA VAL A 307 -24.04 12.68 6.16
C VAL A 307 -24.04 12.61 4.64
N ASP A 308 -23.46 11.57 4.07
CA ASP A 308 -23.53 11.33 2.62
C ASP A 308 -25.00 11.20 2.21
N THR A 309 -25.39 11.97 1.19
CA THR A 309 -26.78 12.02 0.73
C THR A 309 -26.92 11.58 -0.72
N ILE A 310 -28.07 11.01 -1.04
CA ILE A 310 -28.48 10.63 -2.39
C ILE A 310 -29.66 11.51 -2.78
N SER A 311 -29.64 12.02 -4.02
CA SER A 311 -30.77 12.78 -4.58
C SER A 311 -31.85 11.85 -5.12
N VAL A 312 -33.08 12.06 -4.65
CA VAL A 312 -34.25 11.23 -4.97
C VAL A 312 -35.43 12.08 -5.40
N TYR A 313 -36.35 11.51 -6.18
CA TYR A 313 -37.64 12.13 -6.47
C TYR A 313 -38.67 11.74 -5.42
N VAL A 314 -39.34 12.75 -4.88
CA VAL A 314 -40.44 12.59 -3.92
C VAL A 314 -41.64 13.41 -4.37
N SER A 315 -42.85 12.98 -4.05
CA SER A 315 -44.08 13.74 -4.31
C SER A 315 -44.98 13.74 -3.08
N VAL A 316 -45.67 14.86 -2.85
CA VAL A 316 -46.75 14.92 -1.88
C VAL A 316 -47.99 14.25 -2.48
N VAL A 317 -48.68 13.41 -1.71
CA VAL A 317 -49.80 12.60 -2.17
C VAL A 317 -50.92 12.64 -1.15
N LYS A 318 -52.17 12.77 -1.64
CA LYS A 318 -53.37 12.71 -0.80
C LYS A 318 -53.47 11.35 -0.10
N PRO A 319 -53.76 11.28 1.22
CA PRO A 319 -53.74 10.03 1.98
C PRO A 319 -54.57 8.87 1.39
N GLN A 320 -55.68 9.18 0.72
CA GLN A 320 -56.57 8.20 0.09
C GLN A 320 -55.92 7.46 -1.09
N LEU A 321 -54.96 8.09 -1.78
CA LEU A 321 -54.34 7.56 -2.98
C LEU A 321 -53.02 6.81 -2.71
N VAL A 322 -52.39 7.03 -1.54
CA VAL A 322 -51.08 6.46 -1.18
C VAL A 322 -51.05 4.93 -1.29
N GLY A 323 -52.09 4.25 -0.80
CA GLY A 323 -52.13 2.78 -0.84
C GLY A 323 -52.14 2.22 -2.26
N LYS A 324 -52.86 2.87 -3.18
CA LYS A 324 -52.90 2.48 -4.60
C LYS A 324 -51.57 2.81 -5.28
N LEU A 325 -51.00 3.98 -5.02
CA LEU A 325 -49.70 4.40 -5.55
C LEU A 325 -48.57 3.45 -5.14
N LEU A 326 -48.49 3.06 -3.86
CA LEU A 326 -47.45 2.16 -3.37
C LEU A 326 -47.48 0.78 -4.01
N ARG A 327 -48.68 0.26 -4.35
CA ARG A 327 -48.82 -1.01 -5.06
C ARG A 327 -48.28 -0.92 -6.48
N ILE A 328 -48.57 0.18 -7.17
CA ILE A 328 -48.08 0.43 -8.54
C ILE A 328 -46.57 0.63 -8.52
N LEU A 329 -46.06 1.50 -7.65
CA LEU A 329 -44.62 1.72 -7.49
C LEU A 329 -43.92 0.42 -7.07
N GLY A 330 -44.48 -0.41 -6.20
CA GLY A 330 -43.85 -1.68 -5.80
C GLY A 330 -43.70 -2.67 -6.96
N ARG A 331 -44.61 -2.62 -7.95
CA ARG A 331 -44.59 -3.49 -9.14
C ARG A 331 -43.74 -2.95 -10.27
N LEU A 332 -43.85 -1.65 -10.56
CA LEU A 332 -43.22 -1.01 -11.72
C LEU A 332 -41.86 -0.41 -11.40
N LEU A 333 -41.64 0.02 -10.15
CA LEU A 333 -40.44 0.72 -9.69
C LEU A 333 -40.04 0.24 -8.30
N PRO A 334 -39.57 -1.01 -8.11
CA PRO A 334 -39.05 -1.45 -6.82
C PRO A 334 -37.81 -0.62 -6.42
N LEU A 335 -37.60 -0.38 -5.13
CA LEU A 335 -36.40 0.33 -4.67
C LEU A 335 -35.15 -0.52 -4.96
N GLY A 336 -34.17 0.07 -5.63
CA GLY A 336 -32.85 -0.54 -5.80
C GLY A 336 -32.14 -0.79 -4.47
N LYS A 337 -31.03 -1.57 -4.50
CA LYS A 337 -30.24 -1.91 -3.30
C LYS A 337 -29.82 -0.67 -2.51
N GLU A 338 -29.51 0.42 -3.20
CA GLU A 338 -29.07 1.71 -2.63
C GLU A 338 -30.15 2.44 -1.83
N LEU A 339 -31.44 2.11 -2.02
CA LEU A 339 -32.56 2.73 -1.31
C LEU A 339 -33.31 1.72 -0.43
N SER A 340 -32.78 0.52 -0.26
CA SER A 340 -33.42 -0.54 0.53
C SER A 340 -33.51 -0.21 2.03
N HIS A 341 -32.64 0.67 2.52
CA HIS A 341 -32.61 1.12 3.91
C HIS A 341 -33.58 2.27 4.21
N VAL A 342 -34.27 2.85 3.23
CA VAL A 342 -35.20 3.97 3.45
C VAL A 342 -36.65 3.53 3.37
N LYS A 343 -37.52 4.14 4.19
CA LYS A 343 -38.97 3.89 4.07
C LYS A 343 -39.52 4.71 2.91
N ARG A 344 -40.34 4.07 2.07
CA ARG A 344 -40.95 4.71 0.88
C ARG A 344 -41.94 5.84 1.22
N VAL A 345 -42.39 5.95 2.47
CA VAL A 345 -43.41 6.92 2.91
C VAL A 345 -42.93 7.70 4.12
N LYS A 346 -43.03 9.03 4.05
CA LYS A 346 -42.87 9.96 5.17
C LYS A 346 -44.22 10.61 5.46
N ARG A 347 -44.72 10.46 6.69
CA ARG A 347 -45.95 11.12 7.14
C ARG A 347 -45.56 12.39 7.87
N GLU A 348 -46.07 13.53 7.40
CA GLU A 348 -45.86 14.81 8.08
C GLU A 348 -47.16 15.25 8.75
N ASN A 349 -47.09 15.35 10.07
CA ASN A 349 -48.21 15.87 10.84
C ASN A 349 -48.30 17.38 10.65
N GLY A 350 -49.48 17.88 10.33
CA GLY A 350 -49.76 19.30 10.15
C GLY A 350 -49.14 20.19 11.24
N ARG A 351 -48.37 21.19 10.81
CA ARG A 351 -47.73 22.16 11.71
C ARG A 351 -48.77 23.18 12.16
N SER A 352 -48.86 23.39 13.47
CA SER A 352 -49.67 24.47 14.04
C SER A 352 -48.91 25.79 13.90
N HIS A 353 -49.48 26.73 13.15
CA HIS A 353 -49.00 28.11 13.07
C HIS A 353 -50.04 29.04 13.70
N LEU A 354 -49.57 30.12 14.32
CA LEU A 354 -50.41 31.19 14.81
C LEU A 354 -50.57 32.19 13.67
N ASP A 355 -51.80 32.58 13.34
CA ASP A 355 -52.03 33.71 12.45
C ASP A 355 -51.70 35.04 13.18
N GLN A 356 -51.63 36.14 12.44
CA GLN A 356 -51.34 37.49 12.96
C GLN A 356 -52.33 37.93 14.08
N ASP A 357 -53.54 37.36 14.12
CA ASP A 357 -54.58 37.54 15.15
C ASP A 357 -54.49 36.51 16.31
N GLY A 358 -53.43 35.68 16.34
CA GLY A 358 -53.19 34.72 17.43
C GLY A 358 -54.02 33.45 17.39
N LYS A 359 -54.80 33.19 16.33
CA LYS A 359 -55.52 31.91 16.16
C LYS A 359 -54.59 30.82 15.64
N ARG A 360 -54.69 29.62 16.23
CA ARG A 360 -53.94 28.44 15.79
C ARG A 360 -54.60 27.82 14.56
N HIS A 361 -53.95 27.93 13.41
CA HIS A 361 -54.26 27.14 12.22
C HIS A 361 -53.33 25.94 12.14
N ARG A 362 -53.89 24.75 11.90
CA ARG A 362 -53.11 23.52 11.69
C ARG A 362 -53.13 23.21 10.20
N SER A 363 -51.95 23.13 9.56
CA SER A 363 -51.90 22.67 8.18
C SER A 363 -52.44 21.23 8.08
N GLU A 364 -52.96 20.84 6.93
CA GLU A 364 -53.43 19.48 6.75
C GLU A 364 -52.25 18.49 6.77
N PRO A 365 -52.42 17.31 7.39
CA PRO A 365 -51.41 16.26 7.33
C PRO A 365 -51.27 15.80 5.88
N HIS A 366 -50.04 15.83 5.37
CA HIS A 366 -49.73 15.39 4.03
C HIS A 366 -48.72 14.24 4.08
N ILE A 367 -48.78 13.38 3.07
CA ILE A 367 -47.93 12.19 2.98
C ILE A 367 -47.00 12.37 1.80
N THR A 368 -45.71 12.31 2.05
CA THR A 368 -44.68 12.40 1.02
C THR A 368 -44.21 11.00 0.68
N VAL A 369 -44.25 10.66 -0.61
CA VAL A 369 -43.90 9.33 -1.13
C VAL A 369 -42.63 9.43 -1.96
N LEU A 370 -41.69 8.51 -1.70
CA LEU A 370 -40.46 8.32 -2.48
C LEU A 370 -40.78 7.57 -3.78
N LEU A 371 -40.45 8.17 -4.91
CA LEU A 371 -40.71 7.60 -6.23
C LEU A 371 -39.55 6.74 -6.74
N GLY A 372 -38.31 7.20 -6.56
CA GLY A 372 -37.09 6.49 -6.98
C GLY A 372 -35.83 7.36 -6.89
N SER A 373 -34.68 6.80 -7.26
CA SER A 373 -33.45 7.59 -7.43
C SER A 373 -33.61 8.58 -8.60
N LYS A 374 -32.80 9.64 -8.63
CA LYS A 374 -32.85 10.63 -9.71
C LYS A 374 -32.68 9.97 -11.09
N GLU A 375 -31.69 9.08 -11.21
CA GLU A 375 -31.34 8.39 -12.46
C GLU A 375 -32.43 7.40 -12.90
N GLU A 376 -33.00 6.63 -11.96
CA GLU A 376 -34.08 5.68 -12.24
C GLU A 376 -35.37 6.39 -12.67
N PHE A 377 -35.67 7.54 -12.07
CA PHE A 377 -36.91 8.26 -12.36
C PHE A 377 -36.84 9.06 -13.67
N GLU A 378 -35.68 9.62 -14.02
CA GLU A 378 -35.47 10.36 -15.27
C GLU A 378 -35.41 9.43 -16.50
N SER A 379 -35.13 8.14 -16.30
CA SER A 379 -35.06 7.12 -17.36
C SER A 379 -36.38 6.37 -17.60
N LEU A 380 -37.49 6.84 -17.04
CA LEU A 380 -38.77 6.13 -17.12
C LEU A 380 -39.42 6.15 -18.51
N ASP A 381 -39.89 4.98 -18.93
CA ASP A 381 -40.70 4.82 -20.13
C ASP A 381 -42.04 5.56 -20.04
N SER A 382 -42.52 6.05 -21.18
CA SER A 382 -43.75 6.83 -21.32
C SER A 382 -45.00 6.08 -20.82
N SER A 383 -44.98 4.75 -20.87
CA SER A 383 -46.07 3.87 -20.39
C SER A 383 -46.19 3.87 -18.86
N VAL A 384 -45.05 3.93 -18.15
CA VAL A 384 -44.99 3.98 -16.70
C VAL A 384 -45.45 5.36 -16.22
N LEU A 385 -45.00 6.42 -16.89
CA LEU A 385 -45.46 7.80 -16.62
C LEU A 385 -46.98 7.94 -16.79
N HIS A 386 -47.55 7.35 -17.84
CA HIS A 386 -49.01 7.37 -18.04
C HIS A 386 -49.77 6.71 -16.88
N SER A 387 -49.22 5.63 -16.32
CA SER A 387 -49.80 4.92 -15.17
C SER A 387 -49.73 5.73 -13.87
N LEU A 388 -48.82 6.72 -13.80
CA LEU A 388 -48.65 7.61 -12.65
C LEU A 388 -49.47 8.91 -12.75
N ASN A 389 -49.96 9.27 -13.94
CA ASN A 389 -50.76 10.49 -14.17
C ASN A 389 -52.07 10.52 -13.36
N GLU A 390 -52.67 9.37 -13.04
CA GLU A 390 -53.90 9.27 -12.23
C GLU A 390 -53.72 9.85 -10.81
N PHE A 391 -52.48 10.00 -10.34
CA PHE A 391 -52.17 10.42 -8.98
C PHE A 391 -51.90 11.92 -8.81
N GLU A 392 -51.95 12.70 -9.90
CA GLU A 392 -51.66 14.14 -9.90
C GLU A 392 -50.35 14.46 -9.15
N LEU A 393 -49.29 13.68 -9.42
CA LEU A 393 -48.01 13.82 -8.72
C LEU A 393 -47.34 15.15 -9.11
N GLU A 394 -46.74 15.81 -8.13
CA GLU A 394 -45.85 16.95 -8.32
C GLU A 394 -44.45 16.57 -7.79
N PRO A 395 -43.64 15.84 -8.58
CA PRO A 395 -42.34 15.35 -8.13
C PRO A 395 -41.36 16.51 -7.94
N PHE A 396 -40.60 16.47 -6.85
CA PHE A 396 -39.48 17.36 -6.61
C PHE A 396 -38.29 16.59 -6.04
N ILE A 397 -37.09 17.16 -6.19
CA ILE A 397 -35.84 16.52 -5.77
C ILE A 397 -35.57 16.80 -4.29
N MET A 398 -35.21 15.76 -3.55
CA MET A 398 -34.79 15.85 -2.15
C MET A 398 -33.51 15.05 -1.92
N SER A 399 -32.65 15.52 -1.02
CA SER A 399 -31.47 14.78 -0.57
C SER A 399 -31.80 13.96 0.68
N ILE A 400 -31.60 12.65 0.62
CA ILE A 400 -31.84 11.72 1.73
C ILE A 400 -30.57 10.95 2.11
N PRO A 401 -30.46 10.37 3.32
CA PRO A 401 -29.27 9.64 3.74
C PRO A 401 -28.94 8.43 2.84
N SER A 402 -27.66 8.24 2.50
CA SER A 402 -27.19 7.15 1.64
C SER A 402 -27.12 5.77 2.30
N ARG A 403 -27.20 5.71 3.64
CA ARG A 403 -27.05 4.47 4.43
C ARG A 403 -28.04 4.33 5.58
N ALA A 404 -28.20 3.10 6.05
CA ALA A 404 -28.95 2.78 7.26
C ALA A 404 -28.27 3.36 8.51
N ALA A 405 -29.05 3.56 9.57
CA ALA A 405 -28.52 3.97 10.86
C ALA A 405 -27.95 2.77 11.61
N THR A 406 -26.72 2.90 12.11
CA THR A 406 -26.05 1.85 12.90
C THR A 406 -26.19 2.07 14.40
N THR A 407 -26.34 3.33 14.84
CA THR A 407 -26.60 3.69 16.25
C THR A 407 -27.99 4.28 16.44
N ARG A 408 -28.48 4.29 17.69
CA ARG A 408 -29.81 4.81 18.01
C ARG A 408 -29.85 6.33 17.86
N GLU A 409 -28.78 7.01 18.22
CA GLU A 409 -28.61 8.45 18.11
C GLU A 409 -28.59 8.87 16.64
N GLU A 410 -27.88 8.12 15.81
CA GLU A 410 -27.86 8.32 14.37
C GLU A 410 -29.23 8.04 13.75
N TYR A 411 -29.92 6.98 14.17
CA TYR A 411 -31.28 6.70 13.71
C TYR A 411 -32.23 7.88 13.95
N VAL A 412 -32.17 8.45 15.16
CA VAL A 412 -32.97 9.64 15.50
C VAL A 412 -32.60 10.82 14.61
N SER A 413 -31.30 11.06 14.40
CA SER A 413 -30.79 12.16 13.57
C SER A 413 -31.20 12.02 12.09
N LEU A 414 -30.97 10.86 11.49
CA LEU A 414 -31.27 10.59 10.08
C LEU A 414 -32.78 10.62 9.79
N CYS A 415 -33.59 10.14 10.74
CA CYS A 415 -35.05 10.18 10.63
C CYS A 415 -35.64 11.60 10.62
N ILE A 416 -34.87 12.62 11.01
CA ILE A 416 -35.27 14.04 10.85
C ILE A 416 -35.40 14.38 9.35
N THR A 417 -34.40 13.96 8.56
CA THR A 417 -34.37 14.18 7.12
C THR A 417 -35.35 13.25 6.42
N TRP A 418 -35.18 11.94 6.57
CA TRP A 418 -36.03 10.93 5.96
C TRP A 418 -36.11 9.66 6.82
N PRO A 419 -37.27 8.99 6.94
CA PRO A 419 -37.35 7.78 7.77
C PRO A 419 -36.49 6.65 7.19
N VAL A 420 -35.46 6.24 7.94
CA VAL A 420 -34.55 5.14 7.59
C VAL A 420 -34.84 3.88 8.41
N LEU A 421 -34.24 2.75 8.05
CA LEU A 421 -34.18 1.53 8.86
C LEU A 421 -33.03 1.64 9.87
N TYR A 422 -33.26 1.08 11.05
CA TYR A 422 -32.22 0.86 12.04
C TYR A 422 -31.63 -0.53 11.83
N GLN A 423 -30.34 -0.59 11.51
CA GLN A 423 -29.58 -1.82 11.28
C GLN A 423 -28.34 -1.78 12.17
N PRO A 424 -28.46 -2.23 13.44
CA PRO A 424 -27.30 -2.28 14.32
C PRO A 424 -26.24 -3.23 13.74
N PRO A 425 -24.95 -2.96 13.96
CA PRO A 425 -23.91 -3.90 13.59
C PRO A 425 -24.13 -5.24 14.31
N PRO A 426 -23.73 -6.37 13.70
CA PRO A 426 -23.78 -7.66 14.38
C PRO A 426 -22.94 -7.60 15.68
N PRO A 427 -23.30 -8.40 16.70
CA PRO A 427 -22.50 -8.46 17.92
C PRO A 427 -21.05 -8.86 17.58
N PRO A 428 -20.06 -8.36 18.36
CA PRO A 428 -18.66 -8.68 18.12
C PRO A 428 -18.47 -10.18 18.12
N ARG A 429 -17.66 -10.68 17.18
CA ARG A 429 -17.47 -12.11 17.05
C ARG A 429 -16.70 -12.62 18.26
N GLN A 430 -17.17 -13.73 18.82
CA GLN A 430 -16.49 -14.39 19.93
C GLN A 430 -15.11 -14.89 19.47
N LEU A 431 -14.14 -14.86 20.39
CA LEU A 431 -12.83 -15.47 20.15
C LEU A 431 -12.97 -17.00 20.01
N PRO A 432 -11.99 -17.66 19.36
CA PRO A 432 -11.91 -19.12 19.33
C PRO A 432 -12.04 -19.72 20.73
N SER A 433 -12.63 -20.91 20.83
CA SER A 433 -12.72 -21.65 22.10
C SER A 433 -11.33 -21.99 22.66
N ASN A 434 -11.22 -22.29 23.96
CA ASN A 434 -9.92 -22.64 24.57
C ASN A 434 -9.22 -23.81 23.85
N GLY A 435 -9.97 -24.86 23.50
CA GLY A 435 -9.41 -25.99 22.74
C GLY A 435 -8.93 -25.58 21.34
N GLU A 436 -9.74 -24.81 20.61
CA GLU A 436 -9.38 -24.33 19.28
C GLU A 436 -8.16 -23.39 19.31
N MET A 437 -8.08 -22.53 20.32
CA MET A 437 -6.95 -21.62 20.50
C MET A 437 -5.67 -22.39 20.84
N LEU A 438 -5.72 -23.46 21.64
CA LEU A 438 -4.56 -24.33 21.87
C LEU A 438 -4.07 -24.99 20.57
N SER A 439 -4.98 -25.47 19.71
CA SER A 439 -4.61 -25.99 18.39
C SER A 439 -3.99 -24.89 17.52
N ILE A 440 -4.55 -23.68 17.52
CA ILE A 440 -4.00 -22.53 16.79
C ILE A 440 -2.56 -22.22 17.24
N LEU A 441 -2.28 -22.22 18.55
CA LEU A 441 -0.95 -21.95 19.09
C LEU A 441 0.05 -23.06 18.72
N ARG A 442 -0.38 -24.32 18.75
CA ARG A 442 0.44 -25.47 18.33
C ARG A 442 0.88 -25.32 16.88
N TYR A 443 -0.08 -25.07 15.99
CA TYR A 443 0.20 -24.89 14.57
C TYR A 443 1.06 -23.66 14.28
N MET A 444 0.79 -22.54 14.95
CA MET A 444 1.62 -21.35 14.79
C MET A 444 3.05 -21.56 15.29
N SER A 445 3.24 -22.34 16.36
CA SER A 445 4.57 -22.70 16.89
C SER A 445 5.38 -23.51 15.89
N ILE A 446 4.76 -24.49 15.21
CA ILE A 446 5.38 -25.26 14.12
C ILE A 446 5.77 -24.31 12.98
N CYS A 447 4.86 -23.42 12.58
CA CYS A 447 5.10 -22.46 11.50
C CYS A 447 6.30 -21.54 11.79
N PHE A 448 6.45 -21.06 13.04
CA PHE A 448 7.58 -20.24 13.48
C PHE A 448 8.90 -21.01 13.53
N ASP A 449 8.88 -22.26 14.02
CA ASP A 449 10.06 -23.11 14.11
C ASP A 449 10.66 -23.42 12.74
N VAL A 450 9.79 -23.73 11.77
CA VAL A 450 10.18 -23.92 10.37
C VAL A 450 10.71 -22.63 9.75
N ALA A 451 10.06 -21.49 9.98
CA ALA A 451 10.53 -20.19 9.52
C ALA A 451 11.92 -19.82 10.08
N TRP A 452 12.14 -20.06 11.37
CA TRP A 452 13.40 -19.76 12.06
C TRP A 452 14.55 -20.62 11.55
N ARG A 453 14.35 -21.93 11.40
CA ARG A 453 15.37 -22.84 10.82
C ARG A 453 15.68 -22.46 9.38
N HIS A 454 14.66 -22.14 8.59
CA HIS A 454 14.82 -21.72 7.20
C HIS A 454 15.69 -20.46 7.08
N GLU A 455 15.48 -19.47 7.95
CA GLU A 455 16.31 -18.26 7.96
C GLU A 455 17.76 -18.54 8.40
N LYS A 456 17.98 -19.45 9.35
CA LYS A 456 19.33 -19.78 9.84
C LYS A 456 20.16 -20.58 8.84
N ASN A 457 19.52 -21.49 8.11
CA ASN A 457 20.19 -22.43 7.23
C ASN A 457 20.27 -21.94 5.77
N SER A 458 19.69 -20.78 5.45
CA SER A 458 19.62 -20.28 4.08
C SER A 458 19.81 -18.76 3.97
N SER A 459 19.91 -18.29 2.73
CA SER A 459 19.93 -16.86 2.40
C SER A 459 18.53 -16.31 2.06
N PHE A 460 17.46 -17.04 2.38
CA PHE A 460 16.08 -16.68 2.08
C PHE A 460 15.40 -16.02 3.29
N LEU A 461 14.20 -15.46 3.07
CA LEU A 461 13.43 -14.84 4.14
C LEU A 461 12.88 -15.89 5.12
N GLY A 462 12.88 -15.57 6.42
CA GLY A 462 12.28 -16.36 7.49
C GLY A 462 10.75 -16.25 7.55
N ILE A 463 10.06 -16.46 6.43
CA ILE A 463 8.61 -16.40 6.34
C ILE A 463 8.09 -17.80 6.00
N CYS A 464 7.07 -18.26 6.74
CA CYS A 464 6.45 -19.56 6.53
C CYS A 464 4.93 -19.43 6.43
N ALA A 465 4.31 -20.34 5.67
CA ALA A 465 2.88 -20.53 5.60
C ALA A 465 2.56 -22.03 5.69
N MET A 466 1.50 -22.35 6.42
CA MET A 466 1.02 -23.70 6.64
C MET A 466 -0.49 -23.77 6.45
N MET A 467 -0.98 -24.80 5.74
CA MET A 467 -2.38 -25.08 5.54
C MET A 467 -2.80 -26.29 6.35
N VAL A 468 -3.85 -26.13 7.15
CA VAL A 468 -4.39 -27.17 8.02
C VAL A 468 -5.87 -27.34 7.72
N ARG A 469 -6.35 -28.58 7.74
CA ARG A 469 -7.78 -28.90 7.72
C ARG A 469 -8.30 -29.02 9.16
N PRO A 470 -9.12 -28.09 9.65
CA PRO A 470 -9.55 -28.11 11.05
C PRO A 470 -10.48 -29.28 11.41
N SER A 471 -11.17 -29.89 10.44
CA SER A 471 -12.14 -30.95 10.70
C SER A 471 -11.52 -32.25 11.24
N ASN A 472 -10.26 -32.51 10.91
CA ASN A 472 -9.51 -33.71 11.31
C ASN A 472 -8.09 -33.37 11.79
N GLU A 473 -7.80 -32.09 12.07
CA GLU A 473 -6.50 -31.61 12.57
C GLU A 473 -5.29 -31.96 11.67
N GLU A 474 -5.52 -32.15 10.37
CA GLU A 474 -4.51 -32.60 9.41
C GLU A 474 -3.74 -31.44 8.78
N ILE A 475 -2.40 -31.51 8.79
CA ILE A 475 -1.53 -30.55 8.09
C ILE A 475 -1.42 -30.97 6.62
N ILE A 476 -1.96 -30.16 5.71
CA ILE A 476 -1.96 -30.45 4.27
C ILE A 476 -0.63 -30.04 3.65
N ALA A 477 -0.16 -28.83 3.94
CA ALA A 477 1.06 -28.29 3.36
C ALA A 477 1.75 -27.31 4.32
N ILE A 478 3.07 -27.29 4.29
CA ILE A 478 3.91 -26.29 4.93
C ILE A 478 4.95 -25.82 3.90
N SER A 479 5.21 -24.51 3.84
CA SER A 479 6.15 -23.97 2.86
C SER A 479 6.77 -22.67 3.35
N CYS A 480 8.06 -22.51 3.08
CA CYS A 480 8.79 -21.27 3.32
C CYS A 480 8.81 -20.39 2.07
N ASP A 481 9.12 -19.12 2.30
CA ASP A 481 9.39 -18.14 1.25
C ASP A 481 10.74 -18.44 0.60
N THR A 482 10.76 -18.63 -0.72
CA THR A 482 12.00 -18.93 -1.47
C THR A 482 12.51 -17.72 -2.24
N SER A 483 11.97 -16.52 -1.97
CA SER A 483 12.59 -15.29 -2.40
C SER A 483 13.83 -15.00 -1.53
N CYS A 484 14.98 -14.82 -2.19
CA CYS A 484 16.24 -14.61 -1.49
C CYS A 484 16.26 -13.20 -0.88
N ARG A 485 16.92 -13.06 0.27
CA ARG A 485 17.19 -11.76 0.90
C ARG A 485 17.89 -10.81 -0.07
N ALA A 486 18.69 -11.38 -0.96
CA ALA A 486 19.41 -10.69 -2.00
C ALA A 486 18.54 -10.29 -3.20
N HIS A 487 17.27 -10.70 -3.37
CA HIS A 487 16.51 -10.36 -4.58
C HIS A 487 16.04 -8.90 -4.60
N MET A 488 16.02 -8.25 -3.44
CA MET A 488 15.88 -6.80 -3.32
C MET A 488 17.21 -6.07 -3.66
N SER A 489 18.29 -6.82 -3.89
CA SER A 489 19.68 -6.37 -3.91
C SER A 489 20.56 -7.09 -4.96
N CYS A 490 19.98 -7.88 -5.87
CA CYS A 490 20.71 -8.78 -6.76
C CYS A 490 20.93 -8.09 -8.11
N PRO A 491 22.17 -7.74 -8.49
CA PRO A 491 22.46 -7.51 -9.89
C PRO A 491 22.27 -8.85 -10.61
N ARG A 492 21.50 -8.86 -11.71
CA ARG A 492 21.04 -10.03 -12.49
C ARG A 492 22.13 -11.00 -13.01
N GLU A 493 23.36 -10.95 -12.52
CA GLU A 493 24.56 -11.58 -13.10
C GLU A 493 25.35 -12.49 -12.12
N LYS A 494 24.73 -13.13 -11.13
CA LYS A 494 25.41 -14.20 -10.36
C LYS A 494 24.63 -15.52 -10.36
N GLU A 495 25.32 -16.57 -10.81
CA GLU A 495 24.91 -17.99 -10.94
C GLU A 495 24.22 -18.60 -9.69
N LYS A 496 24.26 -17.95 -8.52
CA LYS A 496 23.56 -18.41 -7.31
C LYS A 496 22.06 -18.06 -7.26
N CYS A 497 21.55 -17.27 -8.21
CA CYS A 497 20.17 -16.76 -8.19
C CYS A 497 19.29 -17.25 -9.36
N GLU A 498 19.77 -18.20 -10.17
CA GLU A 498 19.09 -18.63 -11.42
C GLU A 498 17.65 -19.16 -11.19
N ASN A 499 17.34 -19.65 -9.99
CA ASN A 499 16.01 -20.18 -9.63
C ASN A 499 15.23 -19.34 -8.60
N CYS A 500 15.76 -18.20 -8.16
CA CYS A 500 15.02 -17.32 -7.25
C CYS A 500 13.94 -16.59 -8.05
N GLN A 501 12.68 -16.67 -7.65
CA GLN A 501 11.57 -15.98 -8.31
C GLN A 501 10.90 -15.03 -7.30
N PRO A 502 10.74 -13.72 -7.61
CA PRO A 502 10.17 -12.75 -6.67
C PRO A 502 8.76 -13.12 -6.18
N PHE A 503 8.01 -13.91 -6.96
CA PHE A 503 6.62 -14.28 -6.65
C PHE A 503 6.49 -15.55 -5.80
N ARG A 504 7.59 -16.23 -5.44
CA ARG A 504 7.56 -17.47 -4.64
C ARG A 504 7.49 -17.20 -3.14
N HIS A 505 6.46 -16.46 -2.75
CA HIS A 505 6.17 -16.20 -1.36
C HIS A 505 5.69 -17.45 -0.65
N ALA A 506 5.88 -17.52 0.67
CA ALA A 506 5.48 -18.69 1.49
C ALA A 506 4.04 -19.15 1.22
N VAL A 507 3.08 -18.21 1.16
CA VAL A 507 1.67 -18.51 0.88
C VAL A 507 1.46 -19.11 -0.52
N MET A 508 2.16 -18.59 -1.53
CA MET A 508 2.04 -19.10 -2.90
C MET A 508 2.57 -20.53 -3.00
N ASN A 509 3.75 -20.77 -2.42
CA ASN A 509 4.36 -22.09 -2.34
C ASN A 509 3.45 -23.08 -1.58
N CYS A 510 2.80 -22.61 -0.52
CA CYS A 510 1.87 -23.42 0.28
C CYS A 510 0.60 -23.80 -0.51
N ILE A 511 -0.01 -22.85 -1.23
CA ILE A 511 -1.16 -23.12 -2.13
C ILE A 511 -0.78 -24.13 -3.22
N GLU A 512 0.39 -23.98 -3.83
CA GLU A 512 0.90 -24.89 -4.85
C GLU A 512 1.07 -26.31 -4.28
N SER A 513 1.71 -26.44 -3.12
CA SER A 513 1.94 -27.71 -2.43
C SER A 513 0.62 -28.40 -2.06
N ALA A 514 -0.33 -27.65 -1.47
CA ALA A 514 -1.66 -28.16 -1.16
C ALA A 514 -2.40 -28.63 -2.42
N SER A 515 -2.31 -27.86 -3.51
CA SER A 515 -2.95 -28.20 -4.79
C SER A 515 -2.35 -29.46 -5.43
N ARG A 516 -1.04 -29.70 -5.28
CA ARG A 516 -0.41 -30.95 -5.75
C ARG A 516 -0.91 -32.17 -4.98
N LYS A 517 -1.09 -32.06 -3.67
CA LYS A 517 -1.61 -33.15 -2.83
C LYS A 517 -3.08 -33.46 -3.16
N VAL A 518 -3.92 -32.43 -3.32
CA VAL A 518 -5.33 -32.57 -3.74
C VAL A 518 -5.44 -33.08 -5.19
N GLY A 519 -4.58 -32.61 -6.10
CA GLY A 519 -4.60 -32.95 -7.52
C GLY A 519 -4.02 -34.32 -7.86
N SER A 520 -2.95 -34.74 -7.17
CA SER A 520 -2.35 -36.08 -7.34
C SER A 520 -3.30 -37.19 -6.89
N TYR A 521 -4.15 -36.90 -5.89
CA TYR A 521 -5.24 -37.79 -5.48
C TYR A 521 -6.26 -38.01 -6.62
N LYS A 522 -6.76 -36.93 -7.26
CA LYS A 522 -7.66 -37.05 -8.43
C LYS A 522 -7.02 -37.74 -9.64
N ARG A 523 -5.70 -37.59 -9.83
CA ARG A 523 -4.95 -38.25 -10.93
C ARG A 523 -4.73 -39.75 -10.70
N ARG A 524 -4.58 -40.22 -9.46
CA ARG A 524 -4.45 -41.67 -9.19
C ARG A 524 -5.73 -42.44 -9.52
N HIS A 525 -6.89 -41.80 -9.44
CA HIS A 525 -8.18 -42.35 -9.87
C HIS A 525 -8.52 -42.11 -11.35
N SER A 526 -7.68 -41.40 -12.10
CA SER A 526 -7.84 -41.14 -13.53
C SER A 526 -6.53 -41.43 -14.24
N LEU A 527 -6.27 -42.71 -14.54
CA LEU A 527 -5.13 -43.15 -15.34
C LEU A 527 -4.97 -42.30 -16.62
N HIS A 528 -3.69 -42.03 -16.95
CA HIS A 528 -3.15 -41.36 -18.14
C HIS A 528 -3.08 -39.82 -18.16
N TYR A 529 -2.05 -39.26 -17.52
CA TYR A 529 -1.19 -38.29 -18.22
C TYR A 529 0.23 -38.21 -17.59
N LYS A 530 1.24 -38.21 -18.46
CA LYS A 530 2.67 -38.35 -18.15
C LYS A 530 3.29 -37.00 -17.75
N ALA A 531 3.99 -37.02 -16.61
CA ALA A 531 5.15 -36.24 -16.16
C ALA A 531 5.22 -34.72 -16.38
N LEU A 532 5.41 -34.00 -15.27
CA LEU A 532 6.39 -32.92 -15.11
C LEU A 532 6.81 -32.91 -13.62
N SER A 533 7.76 -33.78 -13.29
CA SER A 533 8.62 -33.65 -12.11
C SER A 533 9.77 -32.74 -12.50
N ASP A 534 10.12 -31.80 -11.62
CA ASP A 534 11.50 -31.35 -11.33
C ASP A 534 11.42 -30.02 -10.58
N CYS A 535 11.26 -30.10 -9.25
CA CYS A 535 11.76 -29.14 -8.28
C CYS A 535 11.49 -29.68 -6.86
N SER A 536 12.21 -30.72 -6.46
CA SER A 536 12.32 -31.16 -5.07
C SER A 536 13.56 -30.49 -4.46
N SER A 537 13.38 -29.42 -3.70
CA SER A 537 14.41 -28.96 -2.78
C SER A 537 14.40 -29.91 -1.57
N SER A 538 15.50 -30.63 -1.37
CA SER A 538 15.72 -31.64 -0.32
C SER A 538 15.39 -31.19 1.11
N PHE A 539 15.29 -29.88 1.35
CA PHE A 539 14.97 -29.31 2.65
C PHE A 539 13.49 -29.46 3.07
N CYS A 540 12.57 -29.64 2.12
CA CYS A 540 11.15 -29.83 2.42
C CYS A 540 10.85 -31.22 3.00
N ASP A 541 11.63 -32.22 2.60
CA ASP A 541 11.44 -33.62 3.01
C ASP A 541 11.84 -33.84 4.49
N GLU A 542 12.82 -33.07 5.00
CA GLU A 542 13.21 -33.11 6.42
C GLU A 542 12.17 -32.45 7.34
N ALA A 543 11.45 -31.42 6.88
CA ALA A 543 10.36 -30.81 7.64
C ALA A 543 9.17 -31.77 7.80
N GLU A 544 8.90 -32.62 6.81
CA GLU A 544 7.90 -33.69 6.91
C GLU A 544 8.36 -34.81 7.88
N SER A 545 9.66 -35.11 7.96
CA SER A 545 10.19 -36.12 8.90
C SER A 545 10.10 -35.73 10.40
N PHE A 546 10.03 -34.44 10.72
CA PHE A 546 9.92 -33.99 12.11
C PHE A 546 8.48 -34.10 12.65
N VAL A 547 7.46 -34.01 11.78
CA VAL A 547 6.05 -34.28 12.16
C VAL A 547 5.87 -35.74 12.58
N THR A 548 6.69 -36.65 12.06
CA THR A 548 6.66 -38.07 12.39
C THR A 548 7.52 -38.47 13.60
N ALA A 549 8.34 -37.57 14.13
CA ALA A 549 9.34 -37.91 15.15
C ALA A 549 8.90 -37.62 16.59
N ASP A 550 7.87 -36.78 16.80
CA ASP A 550 7.52 -36.30 18.15
C ASP A 550 6.00 -36.27 18.38
N SER A 551 5.40 -37.46 18.41
CA SER A 551 4.24 -37.84 19.22
C SER A 551 3.79 -39.23 18.80
N ASP A 552 3.38 -40.03 19.79
CA ASP A 552 2.68 -41.31 19.63
C ASP A 552 1.32 -41.11 18.91
N LEU A 553 1.35 -40.73 17.64
CA LEU A 553 0.20 -40.77 16.73
C LEU A 553 0.41 -41.95 15.80
N HIS A 554 -0.47 -42.94 15.95
CA HIS A 554 -0.61 -44.16 15.17
C HIS A 554 0.11 -44.12 13.82
N SER A 555 1.04 -45.06 13.65
CA SER A 555 1.40 -45.67 12.38
C SER A 555 0.26 -45.51 11.37
N LEU A 556 0.51 -44.73 10.30
CA LEU A 556 -0.31 -44.68 9.10
C LEU A 556 -0.22 -46.06 8.40
N GLU A 557 -0.77 -47.08 9.04
CA GLU A 557 -1.37 -48.20 8.35
C GLU A 557 -2.60 -47.61 7.67
N SER A 558 -2.69 -47.77 6.35
CA SER A 558 -3.90 -47.49 5.59
C SER A 558 -5.08 -48.15 6.30
N GLU A 559 -6.01 -47.37 6.87
CA GLU A 559 -7.25 -47.93 7.40
C GLU A 559 -8.02 -48.52 6.22
N THR A 560 -7.87 -49.83 6.05
CA THR A 560 -8.68 -50.61 5.13
C THR A 560 -10.07 -50.76 5.76
N ASP A 561 -11.12 -50.54 4.97
CA ASP A 561 -12.46 -50.96 5.36
C ASP A 561 -12.53 -52.50 5.56
N THR A 562 -13.65 -53.01 6.07
CA THR A 562 -13.87 -54.45 6.32
C THR A 562 -13.74 -55.32 5.07
N GLU A 563 -13.56 -54.71 3.90
CA GLU A 563 -13.40 -55.34 2.59
C GLU A 563 -11.99 -55.15 1.98
N GLY A 564 -11.07 -54.44 2.65
CA GLY A 564 -9.68 -54.30 2.20
C GLY A 564 -9.39 -53.10 1.29
N ASN A 565 -10.30 -52.13 1.15
CA ASN A 565 -10.08 -50.91 0.37
C ASN A 565 -9.54 -49.76 1.24
N GLU A 566 -8.55 -49.03 0.70
CA GLU A 566 -8.00 -47.82 1.32
C GLU A 566 -9.06 -46.72 1.44
N LYS A 567 -9.26 -46.16 2.65
CA LYS A 567 -10.12 -44.98 2.82
C LYS A 567 -9.58 -43.77 2.04
N PRO A 568 -10.45 -42.99 1.38
CA PRO A 568 -10.05 -41.83 0.60
C PRO A 568 -9.44 -40.71 1.47
N LEU A 569 -8.22 -40.25 1.14
CA LEU A 569 -7.52 -39.16 1.84
C LEU A 569 -8.19 -37.78 1.68
N PHE A 570 -8.99 -37.61 0.62
CA PHE A 570 -9.79 -36.42 0.36
C PHE A 570 -11.25 -36.81 0.07
N PRO A 571 -12.25 -36.08 0.61
CA PRO A 571 -13.64 -36.26 0.22
C PRO A 571 -13.80 -36.11 -1.30
N GLU A 572 -14.72 -36.84 -1.94
CA GLU A 572 -15.00 -36.70 -3.38
C GLU A 572 -15.36 -35.25 -3.76
N ASP A 573 -15.95 -34.51 -2.83
CA ASP A 573 -16.36 -33.11 -2.96
C ASP A 573 -15.21 -32.11 -2.70
N ALA A 574 -13.98 -32.57 -2.46
CA ALA A 574 -12.84 -31.69 -2.21
C ALA A 574 -12.58 -30.77 -3.41
N TYR A 575 -12.76 -29.47 -3.16
CA TYR A 575 -12.62 -28.41 -4.15
C TYR A 575 -11.66 -27.33 -3.63
N MET A 576 -10.51 -27.19 -4.31
CA MET A 576 -9.44 -26.25 -3.95
C MET A 576 -9.01 -26.38 -2.48
N CYS A 577 -8.82 -25.26 -1.78
CA CYS A 577 -8.46 -25.22 -0.36
C CYS A 577 -9.68 -24.90 0.53
N THR A 578 -10.89 -25.27 0.09
CA THR A 578 -12.13 -24.97 0.81
C THR A 578 -12.13 -25.59 2.19
N GLY A 579 -12.48 -24.80 3.21
CA GLY A 579 -12.54 -25.27 4.60
C GLY A 579 -11.20 -25.32 5.33
N MET A 580 -10.09 -24.97 4.67
CA MET A 580 -8.76 -24.96 5.28
C MET A 580 -8.46 -23.65 6.01
N ASP A 581 -7.71 -23.77 7.10
CA ASP A 581 -7.12 -22.65 7.83
C ASP A 581 -5.67 -22.47 7.40
N VAL A 582 -5.26 -21.23 7.18
CA VAL A 582 -3.90 -20.86 6.78
C VAL A 582 -3.21 -20.14 7.92
N TYR A 583 -2.10 -20.70 8.39
CA TYR A 583 -1.22 -20.11 9.40
C TYR A 583 -0.04 -19.48 8.67
N THR A 584 0.33 -18.25 9.01
CA THR A 584 1.52 -17.62 8.43
C THR A 584 2.23 -16.74 9.45
N THR A 585 3.55 -16.72 9.40
CA THR A 585 4.33 -15.92 10.34
C THR A 585 4.13 -14.42 10.09
N ARG A 586 4.06 -14.01 8.82
CA ARG A 586 3.87 -12.61 8.38
C ARG A 586 2.53 -12.40 7.72
N GLU A 587 1.94 -11.22 7.87
CA GLU A 587 0.78 -10.82 7.07
C GLU A 587 1.08 -10.94 5.56
N PRO A 588 0.26 -11.69 4.80
CA PRO A 588 0.46 -11.86 3.37
C PRO A 588 0.31 -10.53 2.62
N CYS A 589 1.09 -10.36 1.55
CA CYS A 589 0.93 -9.21 0.66
C CYS A 589 -0.38 -9.29 -0.15
N LEU A 590 -0.75 -8.23 -0.86
CA LEU A 590 -1.95 -8.19 -1.70
C LEU A 590 -2.07 -9.36 -2.70
N MET A 591 -0.97 -9.73 -3.36
CA MET A 591 -0.95 -10.87 -4.28
C MET A 591 -1.32 -12.18 -3.55
N CYS A 592 -0.68 -12.44 -2.42
CA CYS A 592 -0.95 -13.64 -1.62
C CYS A 592 -2.38 -13.63 -1.05
N CYS A 593 -2.89 -12.47 -0.63
CA CYS A 593 -4.27 -12.33 -0.17
C CYS A 593 -5.27 -12.65 -1.28
N MET A 594 -5.05 -12.14 -2.50
CA MET A 594 -5.90 -12.46 -3.64
C MET A 594 -5.81 -13.96 -4.02
N ALA A 595 -4.62 -14.56 -3.93
CA ALA A 595 -4.45 -16.00 -4.13
C ALA A 595 -5.25 -16.82 -3.11
N LEU A 596 -5.30 -16.38 -1.84
CA LEU A 596 -6.12 -17.01 -0.80
C LEU A 596 -7.63 -16.89 -1.08
N VAL A 597 -8.08 -15.75 -1.62
CA VAL A 597 -9.47 -15.59 -2.12
C VAL A 597 -9.78 -16.61 -3.21
N HIS A 598 -8.87 -16.76 -4.19
CA HIS A 598 -9.02 -17.74 -5.27
C HIS A 598 -8.99 -19.19 -4.76
N ALA A 599 -8.16 -19.49 -3.77
CA ALA A 599 -8.07 -20.81 -3.16
C ALA A 599 -9.27 -21.17 -2.26
N ARG A 600 -10.16 -20.19 -1.97
CA ARG A 600 -11.36 -20.32 -1.13
C ARG A 600 -11.10 -20.81 0.30
N VAL A 601 -10.01 -20.35 0.90
CA VAL A 601 -9.67 -20.68 2.29
C VAL A 601 -10.75 -20.20 3.26
N LYS A 602 -10.87 -20.86 4.41
CA LYS A 602 -11.85 -20.52 5.45
C LYS A 602 -11.37 -19.37 6.33
N ARG A 603 -10.13 -19.48 6.82
CA ARG A 603 -9.55 -18.53 7.79
C ARG A 603 -8.05 -18.38 7.57
N VAL A 604 -7.53 -17.19 7.84
CA VAL A 604 -6.10 -16.88 7.87
C VAL A 604 -5.72 -16.41 9.27
N ILE A 605 -4.68 -17.01 9.83
CA ILE A 605 -4.10 -16.67 11.13
C ILE A 605 -2.68 -16.15 10.86
N PHE A 606 -2.38 -14.92 11.29
CA PHE A 606 -1.04 -14.34 11.14
C PHE A 606 -0.54 -13.68 12.43
N VAL A 607 0.78 -13.55 12.55
CA VAL A 607 1.43 -12.96 13.73
C VAL A 607 1.92 -11.56 13.47
N SER A 608 2.93 -11.36 12.61
CA SER A 608 3.50 -10.01 12.45
C SER A 608 2.84 -9.27 11.28
N PRO A 609 2.38 -8.02 11.48
CA PRO A 609 1.77 -7.23 10.42
C PRO A 609 2.79 -6.83 9.36
N ASN A 610 2.34 -6.72 8.11
CA ASN A 610 3.14 -6.23 6.99
C ASN A 610 2.78 -4.77 6.77
N LYS A 611 3.56 -3.86 7.37
CA LYS A 611 3.22 -2.43 7.46
C LYS A 611 3.07 -1.76 6.10
N CYS A 612 3.86 -2.19 5.12
CA CYS A 612 3.93 -1.56 3.80
C CYS A 612 2.98 -2.21 2.79
N PHE A 613 2.92 -3.55 2.75
CA PHE A 613 2.26 -4.26 1.65
C PHE A 613 1.18 -5.27 2.10
N GLY A 614 0.82 -5.27 3.39
CA GLY A 614 -0.17 -6.16 3.98
C GLY A 614 -1.55 -6.00 3.36
N GLY A 615 -2.14 -7.13 2.93
CA GLY A 615 -3.46 -7.16 2.30
C GLY A 615 -4.61 -7.55 3.23
N LEU A 616 -4.36 -7.70 4.54
CA LEU A 616 -5.37 -8.10 5.53
C LEU A 616 -5.70 -7.01 6.55
N GLY A 617 -4.98 -5.88 6.57
CA GLY A 617 -5.24 -4.77 7.49
C GLY A 617 -4.49 -4.89 8.83
N GLY A 618 -3.35 -5.57 8.86
CA GLY A 618 -2.49 -5.62 10.05
C GLY A 618 -1.76 -4.30 10.33
N GLY A 619 -1.42 -3.54 9.28
CA GLY A 619 -0.73 -2.23 9.37
C GLY A 619 -1.65 -1.00 9.23
N PRO A 620 -1.14 0.23 9.49
CA PRO A 620 -1.92 1.48 9.48
C PRO A 620 -2.46 1.89 8.11
N LYS A 621 -1.87 1.38 7.02
CA LYS A 621 -2.35 1.54 5.63
C LYS A 621 -2.82 0.22 5.00
N GLY A 622 -2.91 -0.85 5.78
CA GLY A 622 -3.25 -2.18 5.28
C GLY A 622 -4.66 -2.23 4.70
N ILE A 623 -4.79 -2.74 3.49
CA ILE A 623 -6.09 -2.95 2.85
C ILE A 623 -6.74 -4.16 3.52
N GLN A 624 -8.04 -4.14 3.78
CA GLN A 624 -8.78 -5.31 4.28
C GLN A 624 -9.42 -6.06 3.11
N LEU A 625 -8.58 -6.71 2.28
CA LEU A 625 -9.03 -7.32 1.03
C LEU A 625 -10.12 -8.37 1.28
N HIS A 626 -10.02 -9.13 2.37
CA HIS A 626 -10.99 -10.14 2.80
C HIS A 626 -12.39 -9.59 3.14
N LYS A 627 -12.56 -8.27 3.26
CA LYS A 627 -13.83 -7.58 3.53
C LYS A 627 -14.42 -6.86 2.31
N LEU A 628 -13.71 -6.84 1.18
CA LEU A 628 -14.15 -6.09 0.01
C LEU A 628 -15.38 -6.77 -0.62
N GLY A 629 -16.55 -6.13 -0.48
CA GLY A 629 -17.83 -6.72 -0.91
C GLY A 629 -17.98 -6.98 -2.42
N ALA A 630 -17.07 -6.44 -3.25
CA ALA A 630 -17.01 -6.74 -4.67
C ALA A 630 -16.39 -8.13 -4.99
N LEU A 631 -15.78 -8.78 -4.00
CA LEU A 631 -15.14 -10.09 -4.18
C LEU A 631 -16.15 -11.23 -4.02
N ASN A 632 -15.94 -12.30 -4.77
CA ASN A 632 -16.83 -13.47 -4.78
C ASN A 632 -16.62 -14.45 -3.62
N HIS A 633 -15.52 -14.34 -2.88
CA HIS A 633 -15.20 -15.17 -1.72
C HIS A 633 -14.60 -14.32 -0.60
N HIS A 634 -14.96 -14.62 0.64
CA HIS A 634 -14.46 -13.93 1.84
C HIS A 634 -13.99 -14.97 2.85
N PHE A 635 -13.01 -14.61 3.65
CA PHE A 635 -12.46 -15.49 4.69
C PHE A 635 -12.22 -14.70 5.96
N ASP A 636 -12.15 -15.42 7.07
CA ASP A 636 -11.94 -14.80 8.37
C ASP A 636 -10.45 -14.57 8.64
N VAL A 637 -10.12 -13.52 9.39
CA VAL A 637 -8.72 -13.17 9.68
C VAL A 637 -8.51 -12.99 11.17
N LEU A 638 -7.64 -13.81 11.75
CA LEU A 638 -7.24 -13.72 13.16
C LEU A 638 -5.78 -13.24 13.24
N HIS A 639 -5.54 -12.18 14.00
CA HIS A 639 -4.19 -11.66 14.25
C HIS A 639 -3.76 -11.98 15.69
N LEU A 640 -2.62 -12.65 15.83
CA LEU A 640 -2.01 -13.03 17.11
C LEU A 640 -0.84 -12.09 17.44
N GLU A 641 -1.15 -10.83 17.74
CA GLU A 641 -0.18 -9.73 17.87
C GLU A 641 0.95 -10.00 18.86
N GLY A 642 0.69 -10.77 19.92
CA GLY A 642 1.67 -11.04 20.96
C GLY A 642 2.40 -12.37 20.85
N PHE A 643 2.07 -13.22 19.86
CA PHE A 643 2.65 -14.55 19.73
C PHE A 643 4.18 -14.52 19.57
N GLU A 644 4.68 -13.59 18.77
CA GLU A 644 6.12 -13.35 18.59
C GLU A 644 6.85 -13.10 19.91
N LYS A 645 6.20 -12.50 20.91
CA LYS A 645 6.86 -12.18 22.20
C LYS A 645 6.98 -13.37 23.15
N ILE A 646 6.25 -14.45 22.90
CA ILE A 646 6.15 -15.59 23.83
C ILE A 646 6.82 -16.86 23.32
N TRP A 647 7.08 -16.95 22.02
CA TRP A 647 7.61 -18.14 21.36
C TRP A 647 9.15 -18.24 21.46
N LYS A 648 9.67 -19.44 21.79
CA LYS A 648 11.10 -19.79 21.70
C LYS A 648 11.34 -20.96 20.74
N PRO A 649 12.49 -21.00 20.05
CA PRO A 649 12.91 -22.17 19.29
C PRO A 649 13.15 -23.37 20.21
N SER A 650 12.80 -24.57 19.75
CA SER A 650 12.78 -25.81 20.53
C SER A 650 14.15 -26.49 20.71
N VAL A 651 15.24 -25.94 20.18
CA VAL A 651 16.56 -26.62 20.15
C VAL A 651 17.67 -25.74 20.73
N SER A 652 18.43 -26.29 21.69
CA SER A 652 19.67 -25.70 22.20
C SER A 652 20.74 -25.70 21.10
N THR A 653 21.39 -24.56 20.91
CA THR A 653 22.30 -24.28 19.78
C THR A 653 23.65 -25.00 19.81
N ASP A 654 23.87 -25.95 20.71
CA ASP A 654 25.25 -26.38 21.06
C ASP A 654 25.75 -27.68 20.42
N ASN A 655 24.92 -28.47 19.72
CA ASN A 655 25.35 -29.83 19.29
C ASN A 655 25.09 -30.26 17.84
N ILE A 656 24.68 -29.36 16.92
CA ILE A 656 24.54 -29.76 15.51
C ILE A 656 25.79 -29.35 14.73
N LYS A 657 26.77 -30.26 14.66
CA LYS A 657 27.80 -30.24 13.62
C LYS A 657 27.16 -30.73 12.32
N ILE A 658 26.92 -29.83 11.38
CA ILE A 658 26.48 -30.19 10.03
C ILE A 658 27.74 -30.46 9.19
N SER A 659 27.84 -31.66 8.64
CA SER A 659 28.88 -32.05 7.68
C SER A 659 28.70 -31.30 6.36
N PRO A 660 29.80 -30.91 5.69
CA PRO A 660 29.74 -30.15 4.45
C PRO A 660 29.58 -31.08 3.26
N GLU A 661 28.34 -31.49 2.95
CA GLU A 661 28.00 -32.07 1.65
C GLU A 661 26.75 -31.42 1.06
#